data_AF-A0A1G0RC39-F1
#
_entry.id   AF-A0A1G0RC39-F1
#
_cell.length_a   1.000
_cell.length_b   1.000
_cell.length_c   1.000
_cell.angle_alpha   90.00
_cell.angle_beta   90.00
_cell.angle_gamma   90.00
#
_symmetry.space_group_name_H-M   'P 1'
#
loop_
_entity.id
_entity.type
_entity.pdbx_description
1 polymer ?
#
loop_
_entity_poly.entity_id
_entity_poly.type
_entity_poly.pdbx_seq_one_letter_code
_entity_poly.pdbx_strand_id
1 'polypeptide(L)'
;MKKQFLLFCLLCFVTPLFSQFAIAGDTLTVQTLTFDDIFKRRDTYVMPPATESFSKILMLYTLKCDPKTPHDSYNCGEWDYLTYNTVYSHTGKFDSTKLTSKLYSFGFETPDTLFYSNNPRTYKIKKQKFKTTVENVVNEKTFDVSPRELVNGSIPGTAAHLQFTLTSKQLRDLGIDAVNYDKLTFFSTSEGKTLKNLTIKMRASSNVTDNHFENSDFQTVFKGDYTIKAGYDQEIAFIEPFNWNSKFKNINFDISFEQSSQNDILFDLSSSSILYFAYLNEYYMKFNSPNDYIDCGNITEMNHTRKLTVEGWMNINKWIANECIFNKNNQFIFRTGNEVGKISIIVNTNGSSSANGTDVLKLNEWNHFAVVFDGTQSTNQNRLKFYLNGKEILLTYSGEIPEYTPDNNASFTISSGMYKNAPFNGAIDEIRIWKDALSQETISSFKDFALLIDHPNYSKIVAYYDFNEHQSHWIDDKSPNQNNGRMIGVPQIMSTTTDEIYLNINQSDYIPSLSLSNGTYSIKVDTLEEVETREIEQNSIIKYKVENNRLMIDTVHYYYPIGWVYDYDADGNVIDSTLNESDGYYVNGDLEYYSEPFEIIDQTEIGRFITPYGINLDLGPEGFTWMYDVTDYAPLLHDTVDFGAGNLQELIDVKFLFIKGTPPRNVKRINKLWGTNQNSIRYAALSDDTKLSETNIDLLPDTKSLKLKTRLSGHGHNSDDGNYPHCCEWKDNTHRLISNSSEIASWHIWQTNDCAENPVYPQGGTWPGSREGWCPGDVVKDNDFEVGQFISNNQLNIDYDITKVPQDNLGMGNGNYVVSMQLFEYGDYSYENDAEIYDVIMPSSKDYYSRTNPICSDPTIIIRNNSANDLTALDFEYEIIGGYSANYKWEGTIPPMKTEKIALPIPASEFWIGDGTNKFSVKISNPNGNTDDNDANNTFISDFNMPDLYEYSAKVVLKTNLRGSNFSYKLSDVQGNVIDHKPSLGSNTNYEIPLDLPQGCYTLEVYDLYNYGLSYWAYPEQGSGYLNIHDGSGKTLKTFNPDFGHGIKYSFFVGSYTLVHEPNLNEMVYLYPNPSENTLNLTLNEIAGNVGIKVYDNLGNMKIAQVFNVSPNSIVTLNTTNLSTGNYIVEINNGTTILTKKFIKK
;
A
#
# COMPACT_ATOMS: atom_id res chain seq x y z
N MET A 1 -6.89 -42.86 -30.02
CA MET A 1 -8.15 -42.92 -29.25
C MET A 1 -7.87 -43.40 -27.82
N LYS A 2 -7.33 -42.52 -26.96
CA LYS A 2 -7.07 -42.77 -25.52
C LYS A 2 -6.61 -41.50 -24.78
N LYS A 3 -7.18 -40.33 -25.13
CA LYS A 3 -6.82 -39.03 -24.52
C LYS A 3 -8.00 -38.03 -24.38
N GLN A 4 -9.25 -38.51 -24.45
CA GLN A 4 -10.45 -37.67 -24.31
C GLN A 4 -11.39 -38.11 -23.17
N PHE A 5 -10.97 -39.05 -22.31
CA PHE A 5 -11.81 -39.57 -21.23
C PHE A 5 -11.28 -39.25 -19.81
N LEU A 6 -10.17 -38.50 -19.69
CA LEU A 6 -9.63 -38.07 -18.39
C LEU A 6 -9.94 -36.60 -18.04
N LEU A 7 -10.62 -35.86 -18.91
CA LEU A 7 -10.98 -34.46 -18.69
C LEU A 7 -12.39 -34.27 -18.09
N PHE A 8 -13.12 -35.35 -17.81
CA PHE A 8 -14.52 -35.30 -17.36
C PHE A 8 -14.74 -35.84 -15.92
N CYS A 9 -13.67 -36.25 -15.22
CA CYS A 9 -13.76 -36.75 -13.84
C CYS A 9 -12.91 -35.96 -12.82
N LEU A 10 -12.37 -34.80 -13.18
CA LEU A 10 -11.58 -33.95 -12.26
C LEU A 10 -12.24 -32.58 -11.98
N LEU A 11 -13.56 -32.49 -12.12
CA LEU A 11 -14.34 -31.26 -11.94
C LEU A 11 -15.47 -31.38 -10.89
N CYS A 12 -15.45 -32.40 -10.03
CA CYS A 12 -16.52 -32.63 -9.04
C CYS A 12 -16.06 -32.84 -7.58
N PHE A 13 -14.82 -32.55 -7.20
CA PHE A 13 -14.41 -32.61 -5.78
C PHE A 13 -13.44 -31.48 -5.43
N VAL A 14 -13.95 -30.24 -5.45
CA VAL A 14 -13.52 -29.18 -4.53
C VAL A 14 -14.80 -28.46 -4.13
N THR A 15 -15.53 -29.01 -3.16
CA THR A 15 -16.54 -28.26 -2.41
C THR A 15 -15.78 -27.41 -1.39
N PRO A 16 -15.81 -26.06 -1.46
CA PRO A 16 -15.47 -25.28 -0.29
C PRO A 16 -16.54 -25.55 0.77
N LEU A 17 -16.08 -25.83 1.98
CA LEU A 17 -16.88 -26.10 3.17
C LEU A 17 -17.43 -24.76 3.70
N PHE A 18 -18.29 -24.07 2.95
CA PHE A 18 -18.96 -22.85 3.41
C PHE A 18 -20.36 -22.73 2.78
N SER A 19 -21.32 -23.44 3.36
CA SER A 19 -22.74 -23.08 3.28
C SER A 19 -23.15 -22.45 4.61
N GLN A 20 -22.78 -21.21 4.84
CA GLN A 20 -23.38 -20.39 5.89
C GLN A 20 -24.46 -19.54 5.22
N PHE A 21 -25.60 -19.36 5.91
CA PHE A 21 -26.87 -18.79 5.43
C PHE A 21 -27.76 -19.77 4.68
N ALA A 22 -28.57 -20.52 5.43
CA ALA A 22 -29.87 -20.97 4.93
C ALA A 22 -30.94 -20.02 5.51
N ILE A 23 -31.07 -18.83 4.92
CA ILE A 23 -32.34 -18.10 4.97
C ILE A 23 -33.28 -18.89 4.05
N ALA A 24 -34.54 -19.11 4.42
CA ALA A 24 -35.47 -19.85 3.58
C ALA A 24 -35.81 -19.04 2.32
N GLY A 25 -34.96 -19.07 1.30
CA GLY A 25 -35.11 -18.37 0.03
C GLY A 25 -33.91 -18.60 -0.90
N ASP A 26 -34.14 -18.62 -2.22
CA ASP A 26 -33.07 -18.71 -3.21
C ASP A 26 -32.13 -17.50 -3.06
N THR A 27 -30.88 -17.73 -2.63
CA THR A 27 -29.87 -16.69 -2.42
C THR A 27 -28.86 -16.70 -3.57
N LEU A 28 -28.68 -15.56 -4.24
CA LEU A 28 -27.65 -15.36 -5.25
C LEU A 28 -26.44 -14.68 -4.62
N THR A 29 -25.23 -15.18 -4.89
CA THR A 29 -23.98 -14.56 -4.42
C THR A 29 -23.24 -13.92 -5.59
N VAL A 30 -22.87 -12.65 -5.44
CA VAL A 30 -22.00 -11.94 -6.38
C VAL A 30 -20.69 -11.61 -5.68
N GLN A 31 -19.60 -12.26 -6.10
CA GLN A 31 -18.25 -11.92 -5.66
C GLN A 31 -17.77 -10.67 -6.39
N THR A 32 -17.26 -9.66 -5.65
CA THR A 32 -16.69 -8.46 -6.25
C THR A 32 -15.16 -8.45 -6.10
N LEU A 33 -14.66 -7.97 -4.97
CA LEU A 33 -13.23 -7.93 -4.65
C LEU A 33 -12.82 -9.21 -3.92
N THR A 34 -11.59 -9.67 -4.12
CA THR A 34 -11.04 -10.86 -3.45
C THR A 34 -9.68 -10.56 -2.84
N PHE A 35 -9.18 -11.41 -1.93
CA PHE A 35 -7.84 -11.23 -1.38
C PHE A 35 -6.70 -11.25 -2.42
N ASP A 36 -6.93 -11.80 -3.63
CA ASP A 36 -5.96 -11.76 -4.73
C ASP A 36 -5.89 -10.38 -5.40
N ASP A 37 -6.89 -9.53 -5.20
CA ASP A 37 -6.93 -8.16 -5.69
C ASP A 37 -6.10 -7.23 -4.79
N ILE A 38 -4.78 -7.33 -4.85
CA ILE A 38 -3.88 -6.55 -3.98
C ILE A 38 -4.02 -5.04 -4.24
N PHE A 39 -3.98 -4.63 -5.51
CA PHE A 39 -4.01 -3.21 -5.93
C PHE A 39 -5.36 -2.72 -6.44
N LYS A 40 -6.27 -3.64 -6.79
CA LYS A 40 -7.58 -3.30 -7.33
C LYS A 40 -8.54 -2.99 -6.18
N ARG A 41 -9.08 -1.77 -6.17
CA ARG A 41 -10.01 -1.26 -5.14
C ARG A 41 -11.32 -0.72 -5.72
N ARG A 42 -11.46 -0.76 -7.05
CA ARG A 42 -12.65 -0.37 -7.79
C ARG A 42 -12.67 -1.12 -9.11
N ASP A 43 -13.83 -1.65 -9.48
CA ASP A 43 -14.07 -2.29 -10.77
C ASP A 43 -15.57 -2.33 -11.06
N THR A 44 -15.93 -2.80 -12.25
CA THR A 44 -17.31 -3.02 -12.66
C THR A 44 -17.71 -4.48 -12.48
N TYR A 45 -18.86 -4.71 -11.84
CA TYR A 45 -19.38 -6.04 -11.53
C TYR A 45 -20.79 -6.21 -12.08
N VAL A 46 -21.13 -7.45 -12.46
CA VAL A 46 -22.46 -7.79 -12.95
C VAL A 46 -23.32 -8.25 -11.77
N MET A 47 -24.27 -7.42 -11.40
CA MET A 47 -25.30 -7.69 -10.40
C MET A 47 -26.54 -8.32 -11.07
N PRO A 48 -27.48 -8.91 -10.31
CA PRO A 48 -28.74 -9.40 -10.87
C PRO A 48 -29.50 -8.29 -11.62
N PRO A 49 -30.32 -8.64 -12.63
CA PRO A 49 -31.01 -7.64 -13.42
C PRO A 49 -32.09 -6.90 -12.61
N ALA A 50 -32.38 -5.65 -12.97
CA ALA A 50 -33.39 -4.82 -12.29
C ALA A 50 -34.81 -5.41 -12.29
N THR A 51 -35.07 -6.42 -13.13
CA THR A 51 -36.35 -7.14 -13.20
C THR A 51 -36.53 -8.16 -12.08
N GLU A 52 -35.47 -8.51 -11.35
CA GLU A 52 -35.55 -9.39 -10.19
C GLU A 52 -35.82 -8.59 -8.91
N SER A 53 -36.51 -9.22 -7.95
CA SER A 53 -36.87 -8.62 -6.67
C SER A 53 -36.20 -9.37 -5.53
N PHE A 54 -35.68 -8.62 -4.56
CA PHE A 54 -34.96 -9.14 -3.42
C PHE A 54 -35.59 -8.61 -2.13
N SER A 55 -35.83 -9.51 -1.17
CA SER A 55 -36.31 -9.13 0.15
C SER A 55 -35.20 -8.54 1.01
N LYS A 56 -33.94 -8.95 0.74
CA LYS A 56 -32.75 -8.52 1.48
C LYS A 56 -31.50 -8.60 0.60
N ILE A 57 -30.63 -7.61 0.73
CA ILE A 57 -29.31 -7.58 0.09
C ILE A 57 -28.26 -7.34 1.18
N LEU A 58 -27.36 -8.29 1.35
CA LEU A 58 -26.28 -8.23 2.34
C LEU A 58 -24.95 -8.03 1.63
N MET A 59 -24.11 -7.12 2.09
CA MET A 59 -22.72 -7.02 1.67
C MET A 59 -21.83 -7.57 2.78
N LEU A 60 -21.13 -8.67 2.48
CA LEU A 60 -20.13 -9.25 3.36
C LEU A 60 -18.78 -8.62 3.02
N TYR A 61 -18.13 -8.05 4.03
CA TYR A 61 -16.84 -7.40 3.93
C TYR A 61 -15.87 -8.15 4.82
N THR A 62 -14.88 -8.81 4.22
CA THR A 62 -13.88 -9.59 4.94
C THR A 62 -12.54 -8.91 4.83
N LEU A 63 -11.82 -8.77 5.94
CA LEU A 63 -10.49 -8.16 5.99
C LEU A 63 -9.46 -9.17 6.50
N LYS A 64 -8.28 -9.16 5.90
CA LYS A 64 -7.17 -10.04 6.26
C LYS A 64 -5.85 -9.28 6.34
N CYS A 65 -5.11 -9.54 7.42
CA CYS A 65 -3.73 -9.09 7.56
C CYS A 65 -2.80 -9.96 6.71
N ASP A 66 -2.05 -9.37 5.79
CA ASP A 66 -1.13 -10.11 4.91
C ASP A 66 0.10 -9.27 4.55
N PRO A 67 1.32 -9.84 4.51
CA PRO A 67 2.54 -9.11 4.14
C PRO A 67 2.58 -8.63 2.68
N LYS A 68 1.59 -9.00 1.85
CA LYS A 68 1.45 -8.51 0.48
C LYS A 68 0.85 -7.09 0.39
N THR A 69 0.33 -6.53 1.47
CA THR A 69 -0.26 -5.19 1.45
C THR A 69 0.83 -4.15 1.15
N PRO A 70 0.60 -3.19 0.24
CA PRO A 70 1.64 -2.25 -0.20
C PRO A 70 1.76 -1.00 0.68
N HIS A 71 0.96 -0.86 1.74
CA HIS A 71 0.82 0.39 2.48
C HIS A 71 2.04 0.71 3.35
N ASP A 72 2.45 -0.22 4.21
CA ASP A 72 3.61 -0.09 5.09
C ASP A 72 4.22 -1.47 5.44
N SER A 73 5.06 -1.55 6.47
CA SER A 73 5.72 -2.80 6.90
C SER A 73 4.86 -3.74 7.75
N TYR A 74 3.63 -3.35 8.09
CA TYR A 74 2.71 -4.11 8.92
C TYR A 74 1.61 -4.75 8.06
N ASN A 75 1.33 -6.03 8.33
CA ASN A 75 0.39 -6.83 7.55
C ASN A 75 -1.05 -6.25 7.48
N CYS A 76 -1.44 -5.43 8.46
CA CYS A 76 -2.73 -4.73 8.53
C CYS A 76 -2.56 -3.20 8.62
N GLY A 77 -1.41 -2.67 8.20
CA GLY A 77 -1.03 -1.27 8.40
C GLY A 77 -0.75 -0.89 9.85
N GLU A 78 -0.08 0.24 10.06
CA GLU A 78 0.25 0.74 11.40
C GLU A 78 -0.94 1.41 12.07
N TRP A 79 -1.65 2.26 11.33
CA TRP A 79 -2.65 3.21 11.85
C TRP A 79 -4.06 2.88 11.39
N ASP A 80 -5.05 3.36 12.12
CA ASP A 80 -6.44 3.32 11.67
C ASP A 80 -6.72 4.42 10.63
N TYR A 81 -7.51 4.09 9.61
CA TYR A 81 -7.89 4.98 8.53
C TYR A 81 -9.33 4.78 8.14
N LEU A 82 -9.95 5.86 7.67
CA LEU A 82 -11.31 5.86 7.21
C LEU A 82 -11.41 5.40 5.76
N THR A 83 -12.37 4.53 5.49
CA THR A 83 -12.53 3.89 4.17
C THR A 83 -13.99 3.57 3.90
N TYR A 84 -14.32 3.47 2.61
CA TYR A 84 -15.68 3.62 2.11
C TYR A 84 -16.05 2.49 1.18
N ASN A 85 -17.31 2.08 1.22
CA ASN A 85 -17.95 1.21 0.25
C ASN A 85 -18.84 2.09 -0.63
N THR A 86 -18.47 2.27 -1.90
CA THR A 86 -19.05 3.28 -2.77
C THR A 86 -19.53 2.68 -4.08
N VAL A 87 -20.74 3.05 -4.50
CA VAL A 87 -21.27 2.81 -5.83
C VAL A 87 -21.12 4.07 -6.68
N TYR A 88 -20.62 3.92 -7.90
CA TYR A 88 -20.34 5.01 -8.83
C TYR A 88 -21.35 4.99 -9.98
N SER A 89 -22.22 6.00 -10.03
CA SER A 89 -23.21 6.17 -11.09
C SER A 89 -22.65 7.07 -12.19
N HIS A 90 -22.55 6.51 -13.40
CA HIS A 90 -22.11 7.21 -14.60
C HIS A 90 -23.26 8.07 -15.16
N THR A 91 -23.09 9.40 -15.16
CA THR A 91 -24.17 10.33 -15.54
C THR A 91 -24.25 10.57 -17.06
N GLY A 92 -23.22 10.18 -17.82
CA GLY A 92 -23.06 10.50 -19.24
C GLY A 92 -22.84 11.99 -19.54
N LYS A 93 -22.79 12.84 -18.51
CA LYS A 93 -22.46 14.27 -18.64
C LYS A 93 -20.97 14.43 -18.45
N PHE A 94 -20.34 15.20 -19.34
CA PHE A 94 -18.93 15.51 -19.25
C PHE A 94 -18.75 16.96 -18.81
N ASP A 95 -17.82 17.19 -17.91
CA ASP A 95 -17.35 18.51 -17.51
C ASP A 95 -15.89 18.69 -17.93
N SER A 96 -15.41 19.92 -17.93
CA SER A 96 -14.00 20.23 -18.16
C SER A 96 -13.61 21.40 -17.27
N THR A 97 -12.41 21.33 -16.70
CA THR A 97 -11.91 22.42 -15.85
C THR A 97 -11.32 23.50 -16.74
N LYS A 98 -11.74 24.76 -16.55
CA LYS A 98 -11.08 25.91 -17.18
C LYS A 98 -9.66 26.04 -16.59
N LEU A 99 -8.66 25.99 -17.46
CA LEU A 99 -7.25 26.14 -17.15
C LEU A 99 -6.71 27.44 -17.75
N THR A 100 -5.74 28.04 -17.07
CA THR A 100 -5.06 29.25 -17.53
C THR A 100 -3.55 29.02 -17.50
N SER A 101 -2.86 29.43 -18.56
CA SER A 101 -1.39 29.46 -18.64
C SER A 101 -0.92 30.82 -19.15
N LYS A 102 0.36 31.14 -18.98
CA LYS A 102 0.97 32.34 -19.58
C LYS A 102 1.36 32.09 -21.04
N LEU A 103 1.29 33.14 -21.86
CA LEU A 103 1.62 33.12 -23.28
C LEU A 103 3.11 32.95 -23.51
N TYR A 104 3.94 33.56 -22.66
CA TYR A 104 5.40 33.47 -22.71
C TYR A 104 5.97 32.90 -21.41
N SER A 105 7.07 32.15 -21.53
CA SER A 105 7.95 31.86 -20.40
C SER A 105 9.41 32.20 -20.72
N PHE A 106 10.16 32.56 -19.70
CA PHE A 106 11.61 32.66 -19.71
C PHE A 106 12.15 31.59 -18.79
N GLY A 107 12.54 30.46 -19.38
CA GLY A 107 12.66 29.24 -18.62
C GLY A 107 11.35 28.82 -17.98
N PHE A 108 11.35 28.64 -16.65
CA PHE A 108 10.15 28.31 -15.85
C PHE A 108 9.43 29.53 -15.28
N GLU A 109 10.04 30.70 -15.38
CA GLU A 109 9.43 31.95 -14.92
C GLU A 109 8.48 32.49 -15.98
N THR A 110 7.36 33.05 -15.54
CA THR A 110 6.36 33.68 -16.41
C THR A 110 6.04 35.09 -15.92
N PRO A 111 7.03 36.00 -15.86
CA PRO A 111 6.80 37.36 -15.38
C PRO A 111 5.85 38.11 -16.32
N ASP A 112 5.16 39.12 -15.79
CA ASP A 112 4.23 39.96 -16.57
C ASP A 112 4.92 40.71 -17.71
N THR A 113 6.21 41.00 -17.56
CA THR A 113 7.05 41.64 -18.57
C THR A 113 8.39 40.93 -18.67
N LEU A 114 8.79 40.62 -19.90
CA LEU A 114 10.00 39.87 -20.23
C LEU A 114 10.94 40.76 -21.04
N PHE A 115 12.03 41.20 -20.44
CA PHE A 115 13.04 42.02 -21.11
C PHE A 115 14.08 41.16 -21.84
N TYR A 116 14.61 41.64 -22.95
CA TYR A 116 15.61 40.92 -23.74
C TYR A 116 16.66 41.86 -24.33
N SER A 117 17.82 41.31 -24.68
CA SER A 117 18.89 41.99 -25.42
C SER A 117 19.27 41.21 -26.69
N ASN A 118 19.47 41.90 -27.80
CA ASN A 118 20.04 41.34 -29.03
C ASN A 118 21.57 41.47 -29.06
N ASN A 119 22.17 42.18 -28.11
CA ASN A 119 23.59 42.50 -28.12
C ASN A 119 24.41 41.36 -27.50
N PRO A 120 25.30 40.69 -28.25
CA PRO A 120 26.29 39.80 -27.66
C PRO A 120 27.22 40.60 -26.75
N ARG A 121 27.54 40.04 -25.59
CA ARG A 121 28.59 40.55 -24.70
C ARG A 121 29.64 39.47 -24.49
N THR A 122 30.85 39.89 -24.16
CA THR A 122 31.93 38.96 -23.81
C THR A 122 32.37 39.21 -22.39
N TYR A 123 32.90 38.16 -21.76
CA TYR A 123 33.61 38.20 -20.50
C TYR A 123 34.99 37.56 -20.66
N LYS A 124 35.92 37.94 -19.80
CA LYS A 124 37.29 37.45 -19.81
C LYS A 124 37.57 36.56 -18.61
N ILE A 125 38.34 35.51 -18.82
CA ILE A 125 38.89 34.65 -17.77
C ILE A 125 40.41 34.69 -17.89
N LYS A 126 41.11 35.04 -16.81
CA LYS A 126 42.57 34.89 -16.75
C LYS A 126 42.97 33.46 -16.38
N LYS A 127 44.00 32.92 -17.03
CA LYS A 127 44.62 31.62 -16.73
C LYS A 127 46.09 31.82 -16.39
N GLN A 128 46.63 31.02 -15.47
CA GLN A 128 48.06 31.01 -15.15
C GLN A 128 48.80 29.88 -15.89
N LYS A 129 49.94 30.23 -16.49
CA LYS A 129 50.94 29.32 -17.06
C LYS A 129 52.26 29.51 -16.31
N PHE A 130 53.06 28.47 -16.21
CA PHE A 130 54.36 28.51 -15.55
C PHE A 130 55.48 28.24 -16.56
N LYS A 131 56.60 28.96 -16.39
CA LYS A 131 57.85 28.69 -17.08
C LYS A 131 58.94 28.42 -16.06
N THR A 132 59.41 27.19 -16.03
CA THR A 132 60.47 26.71 -15.13
C THR A 132 61.83 26.76 -15.81
N THR A 133 62.82 27.41 -15.19
CA THR A 133 64.21 27.47 -15.69
C THR A 133 65.17 27.03 -14.60
N VAL A 134 66.04 26.05 -14.90
CA VAL A 134 67.15 25.67 -14.01
C VAL A 134 68.26 26.71 -14.14
N GLU A 135 68.53 27.47 -13.08
CA GLU A 135 69.58 28.49 -13.07
C GLU A 135 70.94 27.93 -12.62
N ASN A 136 70.93 26.97 -11.69
CA ASN A 136 72.14 26.33 -11.19
C ASN A 136 71.86 24.89 -10.72
N VAL A 137 72.83 23.99 -10.97
CA VAL A 137 72.81 22.59 -10.52
C VAL A 137 73.97 22.38 -9.54
N VAL A 138 73.67 22.06 -8.28
CA VAL A 138 74.70 21.81 -7.25
C VAL A 138 75.10 20.33 -7.24
N ASN A 139 74.10 19.45 -7.27
CA ASN A 139 74.26 18.00 -7.44
C ASN A 139 73.00 17.45 -8.14
N GLU A 140 73.16 16.38 -8.88
CA GLU A 140 72.08 15.69 -9.59
C GLU A 140 72.39 14.20 -9.66
N LYS A 141 71.36 13.38 -9.43
CA LYS A 141 71.34 11.94 -9.72
C LYS A 141 70.12 11.67 -10.60
N THR A 142 70.37 11.15 -11.80
CA THR A 142 69.34 10.78 -12.78
C THR A 142 69.06 9.29 -12.74
N PHE A 143 67.79 8.93 -12.87
CA PHE A 143 67.29 7.57 -12.88
C PHE A 143 66.50 7.33 -14.17
N ASP A 144 66.92 6.38 -15.00
CA ASP A 144 66.18 5.98 -16.19
C ASP A 144 65.01 5.09 -15.76
N VAL A 145 63.82 5.70 -15.65
CA VAL A 145 62.63 5.04 -15.10
C VAL A 145 61.81 4.31 -16.16
N SER A 146 62.02 4.67 -17.43
CA SER A 146 61.48 4.04 -18.63
C SER A 146 62.62 3.98 -19.66
N PRO A 147 63.37 2.88 -19.73
CA PRO A 147 64.63 2.81 -20.49
C PRO A 147 64.38 2.78 -21.99
N ARG A 148 65.33 3.33 -22.75
CA ARG A 148 65.23 3.46 -24.20
C ARG A 148 65.29 2.10 -24.91
N GLU A 149 64.27 1.81 -25.69
CA GLU A 149 64.28 0.76 -26.71
C GLU A 149 64.39 1.43 -28.09
N LEU A 150 65.01 0.78 -29.09
CA LEU A 150 65.23 1.35 -30.43
C LEU A 150 63.94 1.43 -31.28
N VAL A 151 62.84 1.88 -30.67
CA VAL A 151 61.52 2.04 -31.29
C VAL A 151 61.16 3.52 -31.27
N ASN A 152 61.08 4.14 -32.46
CA ASN A 152 60.60 5.51 -32.59
C ASN A 152 59.07 5.52 -32.54
N GLY A 153 58.51 6.29 -31.61
CA GLY A 153 57.08 6.57 -31.52
C GLY A 153 56.72 7.92 -32.11
N SER A 154 55.45 8.07 -32.50
CA SER A 154 54.87 9.34 -32.93
C SER A 154 53.56 9.59 -32.17
N ILE A 155 53.42 10.76 -31.56
CA ILE A 155 52.14 11.26 -31.04
C ILE A 155 51.66 12.29 -32.06
N PRO A 156 50.41 12.16 -32.54
CA PRO A 156 49.76 13.15 -33.38
C PRO A 156 49.97 14.56 -32.88
N GLY A 157 50.16 15.49 -33.81
CA GLY A 157 50.33 16.91 -33.46
C GLY A 157 49.07 17.59 -32.90
N THR A 158 47.99 16.85 -32.69
CA THR A 158 46.70 17.27 -32.11
C THR A 158 46.76 17.32 -30.60
N ALA A 159 45.71 17.83 -29.96
CA ALA A 159 45.54 17.69 -28.52
C ALA A 159 45.52 16.21 -28.10
N ALA A 160 46.15 15.89 -26.98
CA ALA A 160 46.19 14.53 -26.45
C ALA A 160 46.20 14.50 -24.91
N HIS A 161 45.64 13.42 -24.36
CA HIS A 161 45.73 13.01 -22.96
C HIS A 161 46.38 11.64 -22.90
N LEU A 162 47.37 11.47 -22.03
CA LEU A 162 48.13 10.24 -21.87
C LEU A 162 48.26 9.90 -20.38
N GLN A 163 48.04 8.63 -20.03
CA GLN A 163 48.23 8.15 -18.68
C GLN A 163 48.88 6.76 -18.68
N PHE A 164 49.86 6.58 -17.80
CA PHE A 164 50.54 5.30 -17.61
C PHE A 164 51.10 5.18 -16.19
N THR A 165 51.40 3.94 -15.79
CA THR A 165 51.93 3.65 -14.46
C THR A 165 53.32 3.03 -14.53
N LEU A 166 54.27 3.57 -13.77
CA LEU A 166 55.51 2.88 -13.44
C LEU A 166 55.32 2.12 -12.13
N THR A 167 55.34 0.79 -12.19
CA THR A 167 55.03 -0.03 -11.02
C THR A 167 56.15 0.02 -9.98
N SER A 168 55.79 -0.10 -8.71
CA SER A 168 56.75 -0.15 -7.61
C SER A 168 57.76 -1.29 -7.78
N LYS A 169 57.36 -2.39 -8.41
CA LYS A 169 58.25 -3.51 -8.75
C LYS A 169 59.32 -3.08 -9.75
N GLN A 170 58.92 -2.45 -10.87
CA GLN A 170 59.85 -1.97 -11.89
C GLN A 170 60.85 -0.97 -11.32
N LEU A 171 60.36 0.01 -10.54
CA LEU A 171 61.20 1.02 -9.93
C LEU A 171 62.23 0.41 -8.96
N ARG A 172 61.84 -0.61 -8.17
CA ARG A 172 62.76 -1.35 -7.28
C ARG A 172 63.77 -2.21 -8.04
N ASP A 173 63.36 -2.86 -9.12
CA ASP A 173 64.24 -3.69 -9.94
C ASP A 173 65.32 -2.84 -10.63
N LEU A 174 65.02 -1.56 -10.92
CA LEU A 174 65.97 -0.55 -11.41
C LEU A 174 66.82 0.08 -10.29
N GLY A 175 66.64 -0.32 -9.03
CA GLY A 175 67.41 0.19 -7.89
C GLY A 175 67.09 1.64 -7.50
N ILE A 176 65.89 2.12 -7.84
CA ILE A 176 65.48 3.51 -7.60
C ILE A 176 64.95 3.67 -6.15
N ASP A 177 65.54 4.60 -5.41
CA ASP A 177 65.30 4.80 -3.97
C ASP A 177 65.11 6.27 -3.54
N ALA A 178 65.01 7.21 -4.49
CA ALA A 178 64.85 8.64 -4.19
C ALA A 178 63.49 8.95 -3.53
N VAL A 179 63.47 9.89 -2.60
CA VAL A 179 62.25 10.34 -1.89
C VAL A 179 61.47 11.36 -2.73
N ASN A 180 62.20 12.29 -3.36
CA ASN A 180 61.64 13.38 -4.18
C ASN A 180 62.29 13.38 -5.57
N TYR A 181 61.57 13.89 -6.57
CA TYR A 181 62.12 14.17 -7.90
C TYR A 181 61.89 15.63 -8.27
N ASP A 182 62.87 16.25 -8.91
CA ASP A 182 62.89 17.69 -9.19
C ASP A 182 62.79 18.00 -10.69
N LYS A 183 63.07 17.00 -11.55
CA LYS A 183 63.16 17.15 -13.00
C LYS A 183 62.73 15.87 -13.71
N LEU A 184 62.09 16.03 -14.86
CA LEU A 184 61.79 14.99 -15.84
C LEU A 184 62.61 15.26 -17.11
N THR A 185 63.21 14.22 -17.65
CA THR A 185 63.82 14.22 -18.98
C THR A 185 63.07 13.26 -19.88
N PHE A 186 62.71 13.72 -21.08
CA PHE A 186 62.17 12.89 -22.17
C PHE A 186 63.02 13.07 -23.42
N PHE A 187 62.89 12.17 -24.39
CA PHE A 187 63.77 12.13 -25.55
C PHE A 187 63.00 12.38 -26.84
N SER A 188 63.37 13.42 -27.61
CA SER A 188 62.67 13.80 -28.83
C SER A 188 63.60 14.40 -29.89
N THR A 189 63.34 14.10 -31.16
CA THR A 189 64.02 14.70 -32.32
C THR A 189 63.23 15.85 -32.96
N SER A 190 62.10 16.25 -32.39
CA SER A 190 61.16 17.18 -33.01
C SER A 190 61.47 18.64 -32.70
N GLU A 191 62.71 19.07 -32.96
CA GLU A 191 63.21 20.42 -32.65
C GLU A 191 62.26 21.52 -33.19
N GLY A 192 62.00 22.53 -32.34
CA GLY A 192 61.20 23.70 -32.70
C GLY A 192 59.70 23.50 -32.60
N LYS A 193 59.21 22.29 -32.32
CA LYS A 193 57.78 22.07 -32.03
C LYS A 193 57.43 22.48 -30.60
N THR A 194 56.28 23.11 -30.44
CA THR A 194 55.78 23.56 -29.13
C THR A 194 54.58 22.73 -28.72
N LEU A 195 54.65 22.10 -27.55
CA LEU A 195 53.50 21.55 -26.85
C LEU A 195 52.80 22.69 -26.13
N LYS A 196 51.60 23.08 -26.60
CA LYS A 196 50.80 24.13 -26.00
C LYS A 196 50.07 23.64 -24.77
N ASN A 197 50.11 24.44 -23.70
CA ASN A 197 49.48 24.15 -22.41
C ASN A 197 49.82 22.74 -21.87
N LEU A 198 51.07 22.31 -22.04
CA LEU A 198 51.56 21.03 -21.54
C LEU A 198 51.38 20.98 -20.02
N THR A 199 50.59 20.03 -19.56
CA THR A 199 50.38 19.74 -18.15
C THR A 199 50.93 18.36 -17.86
N ILE A 200 51.79 18.27 -16.85
CA ILE A 200 52.32 17.00 -16.34
C ILE A 200 51.92 16.94 -14.87
N LYS A 201 51.17 15.90 -14.53
CA LYS A 201 50.80 15.58 -13.15
C LYS A 201 51.33 14.20 -12.78
N MET A 202 51.73 14.05 -11.52
CA MET A 202 52.29 12.81 -10.99
C MET A 202 51.62 12.43 -9.68
N ARG A 203 51.47 11.12 -9.43
CA ARG A 203 50.85 10.60 -8.20
C ARG A 203 51.56 9.36 -7.68
N ALA A 204 51.78 9.32 -6.37
CA ALA A 204 52.25 8.12 -5.67
C ALA A 204 51.04 7.25 -5.27
N SER A 205 50.75 6.20 -6.04
CA SER A 205 49.54 5.37 -5.88
C SER A 205 49.85 3.91 -5.56
N SER A 206 48.89 3.19 -4.98
CA SER A 206 48.94 1.72 -4.91
C SER A 206 48.29 1.06 -6.14
N ASN A 207 47.51 1.83 -6.90
CA ASN A 207 46.78 1.35 -8.07
C ASN A 207 47.63 1.49 -9.33
N VAL A 208 47.29 0.72 -10.35
CA VAL A 208 47.78 0.89 -11.72
C VAL A 208 46.68 1.58 -12.53
N THR A 209 47.08 2.41 -13.47
CA THR A 209 46.18 2.91 -14.52
C THR A 209 45.63 1.72 -15.29
N ASP A 210 44.33 1.71 -15.53
CA ASP A 210 43.59 0.74 -16.33
C ASP A 210 42.94 1.45 -17.54
N ASN A 211 41.90 0.88 -18.12
CA ASN A 211 41.26 1.41 -19.33
C ASN A 211 40.37 2.65 -19.09
N HIS A 212 40.59 3.41 -18.00
CA HIS A 212 40.01 4.73 -17.79
C HIS A 212 41.06 5.71 -17.25
N PHE A 213 40.90 7.01 -17.54
CA PHE A 213 41.77 8.04 -17.00
C PHE A 213 41.41 8.36 -15.54
N GLU A 214 42.39 8.28 -14.64
CA GLU A 214 42.24 8.69 -13.25
C GLU A 214 42.50 10.20 -13.09
N ASN A 215 41.60 10.95 -12.47
CA ASN A 215 41.74 12.41 -12.35
C ASN A 215 41.96 12.93 -10.91
N SER A 216 41.91 12.06 -9.89
CA SER A 216 42.02 12.46 -8.48
C SER A 216 43.44 12.34 -7.91
N ASP A 217 43.76 13.21 -6.95
CA ASP A 217 44.95 13.13 -6.09
C ASP A 217 46.31 13.24 -6.82
N PHE A 218 46.35 13.83 -8.00
CA PHE A 218 47.59 14.11 -8.72
C PHE A 218 48.22 15.45 -8.30
N GLN A 219 49.54 15.50 -8.14
CA GLN A 219 50.31 16.74 -8.00
C GLN A 219 50.66 17.26 -9.40
N THR A 220 50.29 18.50 -9.71
CA THR A 220 50.76 19.16 -10.95
C THR A 220 52.22 19.54 -10.79
N VAL A 221 53.10 18.91 -11.57
CA VAL A 221 54.55 19.16 -11.52
C VAL A 221 55.01 20.12 -12.61
N PHE A 222 54.25 20.26 -13.69
CA PHE A 222 54.48 21.25 -14.75
C PHE A 222 53.16 21.66 -15.40
N LYS A 223 53.00 22.95 -15.74
CA LYS A 223 51.86 23.47 -16.50
C LYS A 223 52.27 24.71 -17.28
N GLY A 224 52.41 24.61 -18.60
CA GLY A 224 52.79 25.72 -19.47
C GLY A 224 53.16 25.29 -20.89
N ASP A 225 53.54 26.24 -21.73
CA ASP A 225 54.00 25.92 -23.08
C ASP A 225 55.44 25.37 -23.04
N TYR A 226 55.70 24.24 -23.71
CA TYR A 226 57.05 23.67 -23.83
C TYR A 226 57.49 23.56 -25.28
N THR A 227 58.55 24.27 -25.65
CA THR A 227 59.16 24.16 -26.98
C THR A 227 60.35 23.20 -26.93
N ILE A 228 60.30 22.16 -27.77
CA ILE A 228 61.37 21.17 -27.94
C ILE A 228 62.62 21.89 -28.45
N LYS A 229 63.69 21.82 -27.66
CA LYS A 229 64.96 22.52 -27.90
C LYS A 229 65.85 21.72 -28.84
N ALA A 230 66.84 22.39 -29.42
CA ALA A 230 67.94 21.72 -30.13
C ALA A 230 68.66 20.74 -29.19
N GLY A 231 68.84 19.50 -29.64
CA GLY A 231 69.36 18.41 -28.81
C GLY A 231 68.34 17.29 -28.64
N TYR A 232 68.82 16.13 -28.21
CA TYR A 232 68.01 14.92 -28.09
C TYR A 232 67.24 14.86 -26.76
N ASP A 233 67.91 15.29 -25.68
CA ASP A 233 67.40 15.21 -24.31
C ASP A 233 66.63 16.49 -23.97
N GLN A 234 65.37 16.34 -23.60
CA GLN A 234 64.45 17.43 -23.32
C GLN A 234 64.12 17.44 -21.83
N GLU A 235 64.62 18.47 -21.13
CA GLU A 235 64.47 18.58 -19.68
C GLU A 235 63.34 19.53 -19.29
N ILE A 236 62.52 19.11 -18.32
CA ILE A 236 61.47 19.87 -17.65
C ILE A 236 61.75 19.85 -16.15
N ALA A 237 62.06 21.02 -15.59
CA ALA A 237 62.13 21.20 -14.15
C ALA A 237 60.73 21.34 -13.56
N PHE A 238 60.49 20.76 -12.39
CA PHE A 238 59.19 20.82 -11.75
C PHE A 238 58.95 22.16 -11.05
N ILE A 239 57.68 22.58 -10.99
CA ILE A 239 57.23 23.78 -10.26
C ILE A 239 57.55 23.60 -8.76
N GLU A 240 57.24 22.41 -8.23
CA GLU A 240 57.62 21.94 -6.91
C GLU A 240 58.12 20.49 -7.02
N PRO A 241 59.04 20.03 -6.16
CA PRO A 241 59.49 18.64 -6.17
C PRO A 241 58.33 17.66 -5.99
N PHE A 242 58.30 16.61 -6.80
CA PHE A 242 57.33 15.52 -6.66
C PHE A 242 57.75 14.59 -5.53
N ASN A 243 56.90 14.45 -4.51
CA ASN A 243 57.18 13.61 -3.35
C ASN A 243 56.60 12.20 -3.54
N TRP A 244 57.46 11.22 -3.84
CA TRP A 244 57.05 9.81 -3.97
C TRP A 244 56.86 9.14 -2.61
N ASN A 245 57.64 9.54 -1.60
CA ASN A 245 57.57 9.16 -0.18
C ASN A 245 57.54 7.64 0.17
N SER A 246 57.59 6.72 -0.80
CA SER A 246 57.60 5.27 -0.55
C SER A 246 57.99 4.43 -1.76
N LYS A 247 59.04 3.62 -1.62
CA LYS A 247 59.47 2.62 -2.63
C LYS A 247 58.49 1.46 -2.89
N PHE A 248 57.37 1.44 -2.19
CA PHE A 248 56.31 0.42 -2.34
C PHE A 248 55.10 0.92 -3.11
N LYS A 249 55.06 2.21 -3.46
CA LYS A 249 54.01 2.80 -4.29
C LYS A 249 54.44 2.87 -5.76
N ASN A 250 53.47 2.81 -6.67
CA ASN A 250 53.66 3.10 -8.08
C ASN A 250 53.82 4.62 -8.28
N ILE A 251 54.31 5.02 -9.45
CA ILE A 251 54.23 6.40 -9.93
C ILE A 251 53.30 6.42 -11.14
N ASN A 252 52.16 7.09 -11.00
CA ASN A 252 51.22 7.31 -12.10
C ASN A 252 51.56 8.65 -12.75
N PHE A 253 51.68 8.67 -14.07
CA PHE A 253 51.90 9.86 -14.88
C PHE A 253 50.62 10.21 -15.61
N ASP A 254 50.24 11.48 -15.55
CA ASP A 254 49.14 12.08 -16.29
C ASP A 254 49.69 13.25 -17.10
N ILE A 255 49.61 13.17 -18.43
CA ILE A 255 50.23 14.13 -19.34
C ILE A 255 49.17 14.58 -20.35
N SER A 256 48.97 15.88 -20.47
CA SER A 256 48.04 16.46 -21.46
C SER A 256 48.61 17.70 -22.14
N PHE A 257 48.21 17.95 -23.38
CA PHE A 257 48.57 19.15 -24.14
C PHE A 257 47.56 19.43 -25.25
N GLU A 258 47.36 20.70 -25.61
CA GLU A 258 46.27 21.15 -26.49
C GLU A 258 46.60 21.11 -27.99
N GLN A 259 47.83 21.41 -28.39
CA GLN A 259 48.24 21.34 -29.79
C GLN A 259 49.75 21.39 -29.91
N SER A 260 50.29 20.81 -30.98
CA SER A 260 51.63 21.13 -31.48
C SER A 260 51.58 21.75 -32.86
N SER A 261 52.69 22.30 -33.37
CA SER A 261 52.75 22.90 -34.70
C SER A 261 52.57 21.86 -35.83
N GLN A 262 51.30 21.51 -36.09
CA GLN A 262 50.72 20.77 -37.23
C GLN A 262 51.34 19.44 -37.69
N ASN A 263 52.28 18.83 -36.97
CA ASN A 263 52.90 17.55 -37.35
C ASN A 263 53.24 16.70 -36.10
N ASP A 264 53.20 15.38 -36.24
CA ASP A 264 53.45 14.41 -35.16
C ASP A 264 54.78 14.64 -34.42
N ILE A 265 54.77 14.60 -33.10
CA ILE A 265 55.97 14.67 -32.27
C ILE A 265 56.58 13.27 -32.16
N LEU A 266 57.84 13.17 -32.58
CA LEU A 266 58.65 11.95 -32.49
C LEU A 266 59.39 11.88 -31.15
N PHE A 267 59.34 10.72 -30.50
CA PHE A 267 60.03 10.45 -29.24
C PHE A 267 60.45 8.98 -29.15
N ASP A 268 61.42 8.67 -28.28
CA ASP A 268 61.79 7.28 -28.00
C ASP A 268 60.73 6.60 -27.14
N LEU A 269 60.50 5.32 -27.42
CA LEU A 269 59.56 4.47 -26.68
C LEU A 269 60.26 3.42 -25.82
N SER A 270 59.51 2.91 -24.85
CA SER A 270 59.88 1.83 -23.95
C SER A 270 58.69 0.89 -23.76
N SER A 271 58.90 -0.43 -23.84
CA SER A 271 57.89 -1.45 -23.53
C SER A 271 57.68 -1.69 -22.02
N SER A 272 58.15 -0.77 -21.17
CA SER A 272 58.12 -0.95 -19.72
C SER A 272 56.73 -0.85 -19.11
N SER A 273 55.72 -0.30 -19.78
CA SER A 273 54.36 -0.24 -19.24
C SER A 273 53.33 -0.07 -20.34
N ILE A 274 52.06 -0.21 -19.97
CA ILE A 274 50.92 0.07 -20.84
C ILE A 274 50.63 1.57 -20.81
N LEU A 275 50.48 2.16 -21.99
CA LEU A 275 50.04 3.53 -22.21
C LEU A 275 48.56 3.54 -22.56
N TYR A 276 47.79 4.37 -21.86
CA TYR A 276 46.45 4.76 -22.27
C TYR A 276 46.47 6.17 -22.81
N PHE A 277 45.84 6.41 -23.96
CA PHE A 277 45.85 7.71 -24.61
C PHE A 277 44.56 7.99 -25.39
N ALA A 278 44.20 9.27 -25.48
CA ALA A 278 43.09 9.75 -26.29
C ALA A 278 43.45 11.08 -26.95
N TYR A 279 42.78 11.41 -28.06
CA TYR A 279 42.95 12.66 -28.78
C TYR A 279 41.70 13.51 -28.64
N LEU A 280 41.87 14.82 -28.48
CA LEU A 280 40.73 15.71 -28.30
C LEU A 280 40.02 15.97 -29.63
N ASN A 281 38.75 15.59 -29.70
CA ASN A 281 37.80 16.06 -30.71
C ASN A 281 36.36 15.97 -30.20
N GLU A 282 36.14 16.30 -28.93
CA GLU A 282 34.88 16.02 -28.24
C GLU A 282 34.30 17.29 -27.62
N TYR A 283 32.99 17.43 -27.78
CA TYR A 283 32.18 18.43 -27.12
C TYR A 283 31.09 17.74 -26.33
N TYR A 284 30.72 18.33 -25.20
CA TYR A 284 29.61 17.86 -24.39
C TYR A 284 28.61 18.98 -24.13
N MET A 285 27.40 18.59 -23.73
CA MET A 285 26.36 19.54 -23.35
C MET A 285 26.41 19.83 -21.86
N LYS A 286 26.56 21.11 -21.49
CA LYS A 286 26.53 21.58 -20.10
C LYS A 286 25.22 22.30 -19.81
N PHE A 287 24.58 21.88 -18.72
CA PHE A 287 23.35 22.45 -18.18
C PHE A 287 23.71 23.17 -16.88
N ASN A 288 23.70 24.50 -16.91
CA ASN A 288 24.16 25.34 -15.79
C ASN A 288 23.11 26.32 -15.29
N SER A 289 21.99 26.47 -16.00
CA SER A 289 20.83 27.20 -15.56
C SER A 289 19.68 26.24 -15.25
N PRO A 290 18.82 26.58 -14.28
CA PRO A 290 17.65 25.77 -13.99
C PRO A 290 16.69 25.70 -15.19
N ASN A 291 16.86 26.51 -16.21
CA ASN A 291 15.93 26.56 -17.34
C ASN A 291 16.40 25.72 -18.54
N ASP A 292 17.55 25.06 -18.42
CA ASP A 292 18.24 24.47 -19.56
C ASP A 292 17.80 23.02 -19.78
N TYR A 293 17.31 22.75 -20.99
CA TYR A 293 16.98 21.40 -21.41
C TYR A 293 16.96 21.27 -22.94
N ILE A 294 16.95 20.03 -23.43
CA ILE A 294 16.79 19.73 -24.86
C ILE A 294 15.45 19.04 -25.08
N ASP A 295 14.61 19.63 -25.93
CA ASP A 295 13.35 19.05 -26.38
C ASP A 295 13.57 18.26 -27.66
N CYS A 296 13.56 16.93 -27.58
CA CYS A 296 13.76 16.04 -28.71
C CYS A 296 12.46 15.70 -29.45
N GLY A 297 11.34 16.35 -29.09
CA GLY A 297 10.03 16.02 -29.63
C GLY A 297 9.54 14.63 -29.24
N ASN A 298 8.44 14.20 -29.85
CA ASN A 298 7.88 12.87 -29.59
C ASN A 298 8.66 11.80 -30.37
N ILE A 299 9.59 11.13 -29.70
CA ILE A 299 10.26 9.93 -30.22
C ILE A 299 9.27 8.75 -30.17
N THR A 300 8.61 8.49 -31.31
CA THR A 300 7.49 7.54 -31.39
C THR A 300 7.87 6.09 -31.12
N GLU A 301 9.12 5.74 -31.38
CA GLU A 301 9.68 4.40 -31.18
C GLU A 301 9.74 4.00 -29.70
N MET A 302 9.67 4.98 -28.80
CA MET A 302 9.58 4.78 -27.35
C MET A 302 8.15 4.50 -26.86
N ASN A 303 7.13 4.67 -27.71
CA ASN A 303 5.74 4.47 -27.32
C ASN A 303 5.35 3.00 -27.41
N HIS A 304 4.70 2.49 -26.36
CA HIS A 304 4.15 1.13 -26.32
C HIS A 304 5.15 0.02 -26.74
N THR A 305 6.44 0.19 -26.44
CA THR A 305 7.47 -0.80 -26.75
C THR A 305 7.72 -1.73 -25.57
N ARG A 306 8.09 -2.98 -25.87
CA ARG A 306 8.45 -3.99 -24.84
C ARG A 306 9.94 -4.03 -24.55
N LYS A 307 10.77 -3.40 -25.39
CA LYS A 307 12.22 -3.34 -25.24
C LYS A 307 12.75 -1.96 -25.55
N LEU A 308 13.60 -1.44 -24.68
CA LEU A 308 14.18 -0.11 -24.80
C LEU A 308 15.46 -0.02 -23.97
N THR A 309 16.49 0.65 -24.49
CA THR A 309 17.67 1.04 -23.71
C THR A 309 17.94 2.52 -23.92
N VAL A 310 18.16 3.28 -22.84
CA VAL A 310 18.67 4.66 -22.90
C VAL A 310 19.98 4.71 -22.14
N GLU A 311 21.05 5.11 -22.80
CA GLU A 311 22.38 5.21 -22.21
C GLU A 311 23.07 6.52 -22.60
N GLY A 312 24.14 6.87 -21.90
CA GLY A 312 24.98 8.01 -22.19
C GLY A 312 25.90 8.33 -21.01
N TRP A 313 26.58 9.46 -21.13
CA TRP A 313 27.51 9.94 -20.10
C TRP A 313 26.93 11.14 -19.37
N MET A 314 27.20 11.22 -18.07
CA MET A 314 26.82 12.35 -17.24
C MET A 314 27.94 12.72 -16.25
N ASN A 315 28.11 14.00 -16.00
CA ASN A 315 28.98 14.54 -14.95
C ASN A 315 28.17 15.48 -14.06
N ILE A 316 28.06 15.12 -12.78
CA ILE A 316 27.23 15.85 -11.81
C ILE A 316 28.09 16.84 -11.06
N ASN A 317 27.90 18.14 -11.26
CA ASN A 317 28.70 19.15 -10.55
C ASN A 317 28.21 19.38 -9.12
N LYS A 318 26.89 19.35 -8.93
CA LYS A 318 26.23 19.54 -7.64
C LYS A 318 25.09 18.55 -7.48
N TRP A 319 25.03 17.88 -6.34
CA TRP A 319 23.91 17.00 -6.06
C TRP A 319 22.67 17.80 -5.69
N ILE A 320 21.61 17.65 -6.48
CA ILE A 320 20.27 18.13 -6.15
C ILE A 320 19.33 16.95 -6.34
N ALA A 321 18.42 16.75 -5.39
CA ALA A 321 17.52 15.61 -5.39
C ALA A 321 16.49 15.71 -6.52
N ASN A 322 16.21 14.58 -7.18
CA ASN A 322 15.19 14.41 -8.21
C ASN A 322 15.42 15.18 -9.52
N GLU A 323 16.65 15.66 -9.77
CA GLU A 323 17.03 16.24 -11.05
C GLU A 323 17.00 15.17 -12.16
N CYS A 324 16.29 15.48 -13.25
CA CYS A 324 16.03 14.53 -14.32
C CYS A 324 17.14 14.59 -15.36
N ILE A 325 17.82 13.47 -15.59
CA ILE A 325 18.77 13.31 -16.69
C ILE A 325 18.01 13.19 -18.01
N PHE A 326 16.97 12.34 -18.03
CA PHE A 326 15.99 12.30 -19.13
C PHE A 326 14.59 12.02 -18.62
N ASN A 327 13.60 12.38 -19.44
CA ASN A 327 12.19 12.20 -19.14
C ASN A 327 11.37 12.03 -20.42
N LYS A 328 10.38 11.14 -20.37
CA LYS A 328 9.24 11.10 -21.27
C LYS A 328 7.95 11.06 -20.45
N ASN A 329 7.18 12.15 -20.51
CA ASN A 329 5.86 12.30 -19.90
C ASN A 329 5.72 11.96 -18.40
N ASN A 330 6.79 12.02 -17.60
CA ASN A 330 6.81 11.51 -16.21
C ASN A 330 6.52 10.01 -16.07
N GLN A 331 6.58 9.28 -17.17
CA GLN A 331 6.21 7.87 -17.22
C GLN A 331 7.39 7.01 -17.66
N PHE A 332 8.44 7.60 -18.22
CA PHE A 332 9.76 6.96 -18.35
C PHE A 332 10.85 7.97 -17.98
N ILE A 333 11.47 7.82 -16.81
CA ILE A 333 12.36 8.83 -16.21
C ILE A 333 13.62 8.19 -15.67
N PHE A 334 14.74 8.88 -15.82
CA PHE A 334 15.95 8.66 -15.03
C PHE A 334 16.37 9.95 -14.34
N ARG A 335 16.54 9.89 -13.01
CA ARG A 335 16.85 11.06 -12.17
C ARG A 335 17.77 10.73 -11.00
N THR A 336 18.38 11.76 -10.43
CA THR A 336 19.10 11.67 -9.15
C THR A 336 18.14 11.30 -8.02
N GLY A 337 18.63 10.53 -7.05
CA GLY A 337 17.88 10.13 -5.86
C GLY A 337 17.84 11.21 -4.77
N ASN A 338 17.09 10.93 -3.70
CA ASN A 338 16.92 11.86 -2.57
C ASN A 338 18.20 12.13 -1.77
N GLU A 339 19.17 11.22 -1.82
CA GLU A 339 20.45 11.34 -1.14
C GLU A 339 21.60 11.26 -2.16
N VAL A 340 22.74 11.87 -1.81
CA VAL A 340 23.95 11.87 -2.64
C VAL A 340 24.35 10.44 -3.01
N GLY A 341 24.56 10.19 -4.30
CA GLY A 341 24.97 8.90 -4.81
C GLY A 341 23.81 7.92 -5.12
N LYS A 342 22.55 8.26 -4.81
CA LYS A 342 21.40 7.40 -5.15
C LYS A 342 20.79 7.77 -6.49
N ILE A 343 20.10 6.83 -7.13
CA ILE A 343 19.34 7.09 -8.36
C ILE A 343 17.89 6.63 -8.25
N SER A 344 17.02 7.18 -9.10
CA SER A 344 15.63 6.76 -9.23
C SER A 344 15.23 6.66 -10.70
N ILE A 345 14.57 5.56 -11.05
CA ILE A 345 14.06 5.27 -12.39
C ILE A 345 12.56 5.00 -12.26
N ILE A 346 11.76 5.57 -13.16
CA ILE A 346 10.30 5.41 -13.17
C ILE A 346 9.87 4.88 -14.53
N VAL A 347 9.00 3.86 -14.53
CA VAL A 347 8.37 3.30 -15.74
C VAL A 347 6.89 3.02 -15.43
N ASN A 348 5.97 3.88 -15.88
CA ASN A 348 4.56 3.88 -15.44
C ASN A 348 3.56 3.83 -16.59
N THR A 349 2.64 2.86 -16.58
CA THR A 349 1.48 2.84 -17.49
C THR A 349 0.15 3.04 -16.75
N ASN A 350 -0.10 2.34 -15.64
CA ASN A 350 -1.37 2.36 -14.90
C ASN A 350 -1.20 2.44 -13.36
N GLY A 351 -0.05 2.91 -12.86
CA GLY A 351 0.25 3.00 -11.43
C GLY A 351 1.58 3.71 -11.16
N SER A 352 1.98 3.80 -9.89
CA SER A 352 3.26 4.37 -9.46
C SER A 352 4.29 3.25 -9.30
N SER A 353 5.16 3.07 -10.29
CA SER A 353 6.24 2.09 -10.29
C SER A 353 7.59 2.80 -10.35
N SER A 354 8.47 2.45 -9.41
CA SER A 354 9.82 3.02 -9.33
C SER A 354 10.86 1.96 -9.02
N ALA A 355 12.07 2.20 -9.48
CA ALA A 355 13.25 1.43 -9.15
C ALA A 355 14.35 2.36 -8.65
N ASN A 356 14.93 2.05 -7.50
CA ASN A 356 15.94 2.90 -6.86
C ASN A 356 17.24 2.12 -6.71
N GLY A 357 18.36 2.77 -7.04
CA GLY A 357 19.69 2.18 -6.96
C GLY A 357 20.54 2.90 -5.92
N THR A 358 21.43 2.15 -5.28
CA THR A 358 22.48 2.68 -4.40
C THR A 358 23.82 2.17 -4.88
N ASP A 359 24.62 3.04 -5.47
CA ASP A 359 26.06 2.85 -5.67
C ASP A 359 26.66 4.23 -5.95
N VAL A 360 27.74 4.60 -5.26
CA VAL A 360 28.12 6.01 -5.02
C VAL A 360 28.50 6.73 -6.33
N LEU A 361 27.52 7.29 -7.04
CA LEU A 361 27.75 8.29 -8.08
C LEU A 361 28.56 9.43 -7.47
N LYS A 362 29.69 9.74 -8.09
CA LYS A 362 30.59 10.78 -7.60
C LYS A 362 30.35 12.09 -8.33
N LEU A 363 30.47 13.18 -7.57
CA LEU A 363 30.44 14.52 -8.12
C LEU A 363 31.72 14.81 -8.88
N ASN A 364 31.62 15.62 -9.93
CA ASN A 364 32.73 16.09 -10.76
C ASN A 364 33.50 14.96 -11.47
N GLU A 365 32.86 13.82 -11.70
CA GLU A 365 33.40 12.71 -12.48
C GLU A 365 32.41 12.33 -13.60
N TRP A 366 32.93 12.02 -14.78
CA TRP A 366 32.15 11.45 -15.87
C TRP A 366 31.75 10.01 -15.55
N ASN A 367 30.46 9.73 -15.63
CA ASN A 367 29.87 8.42 -15.36
C ASN A 367 28.97 8.01 -16.51
N HIS A 368 29.19 6.80 -17.04
CA HIS A 368 28.30 6.20 -18.02
C HIS A 368 27.10 5.57 -17.33
N PHE A 369 25.89 5.92 -17.74
CA PHE A 369 24.66 5.28 -17.29
C PHE A 369 24.01 4.50 -18.44
N ALA A 370 23.34 3.39 -18.13
CA ALA A 370 22.42 2.73 -19.05
C ALA A 370 21.19 2.19 -18.31
N VAL A 371 20.01 2.64 -18.74
CA VAL A 371 18.71 2.16 -18.28
C VAL A 371 18.18 1.17 -19.31
N VAL A 372 18.07 -0.11 -18.95
CA VAL A 372 17.64 -1.20 -19.83
C VAL A 372 16.28 -1.72 -19.41
N PHE A 373 15.30 -1.64 -20.30
CA PHE A 373 13.93 -2.13 -20.10
C PHE A 373 13.63 -3.30 -21.05
N ASP A 374 13.21 -4.43 -20.47
CA ASP A 374 12.70 -5.62 -21.17
C ASP A 374 11.39 -6.11 -20.53
N GLY A 375 10.28 -5.47 -20.91
CA GLY A 375 8.92 -5.84 -20.48
C GLY A 375 8.45 -7.22 -20.97
N THR A 376 9.28 -7.98 -21.70
CA THR A 376 9.00 -9.40 -22.02
C THR A 376 9.34 -10.35 -20.87
N GLN A 377 10.09 -9.88 -19.88
CA GLN A 377 10.48 -10.67 -18.70
C GLN A 377 9.38 -10.72 -17.64
N SER A 378 9.45 -11.70 -16.74
CA SER A 378 8.38 -11.98 -15.76
C SER A 378 8.56 -11.34 -14.38
N THR A 379 9.71 -10.75 -14.07
CA THR A 379 9.99 -10.15 -12.76
C THR A 379 10.55 -8.74 -12.91
N ASN A 380 10.29 -7.85 -11.94
CA ASN A 380 10.80 -6.47 -11.96
C ASN A 380 12.34 -6.41 -12.15
N GLN A 381 13.07 -7.29 -11.46
CA GLN A 381 14.54 -7.39 -11.55
C GLN A 381 15.05 -7.68 -12.97
N ASN A 382 14.25 -8.39 -13.76
CA ASN A 382 14.59 -8.72 -15.14
C ASN A 382 13.95 -7.74 -16.15
N ARG A 383 12.83 -7.10 -15.79
CA ARG A 383 12.15 -6.12 -16.64
C ARG A 383 12.88 -4.78 -16.71
N LEU A 384 13.55 -4.36 -15.64
CA LEU A 384 14.27 -3.08 -15.60
C LEU A 384 15.60 -3.23 -14.89
N LYS A 385 16.68 -2.89 -15.59
CA LYS A 385 18.05 -2.92 -15.07
C LYS A 385 18.72 -1.56 -15.24
N PHE A 386 19.69 -1.29 -14.38
CA PHE A 386 20.55 -0.13 -14.46
C PHE A 386 22.01 -0.56 -14.48
N TYR A 387 22.80 0.03 -15.36
CA TYR A 387 24.24 -0.16 -15.41
C TYR A 387 24.94 1.17 -15.20
N LEU A 388 25.93 1.17 -14.31
CA LEU A 388 26.83 2.29 -14.07
C LEU A 388 28.23 1.88 -14.49
N ASN A 389 28.86 2.65 -15.39
CA ASN A 389 30.19 2.37 -15.92
C ASN A 389 30.34 0.92 -16.44
N GLY A 390 29.29 0.40 -17.10
CA GLY A 390 29.26 -0.95 -17.68
C GLY A 390 28.95 -2.09 -16.70
N LYS A 391 28.73 -1.78 -15.41
CA LYS A 391 28.44 -2.77 -14.36
C LYS A 391 26.99 -2.67 -13.88
N GLU A 392 26.32 -3.81 -13.75
CA GLU A 392 24.94 -3.85 -13.23
C GLU A 392 24.89 -3.37 -11.77
N ILE A 393 23.97 -2.46 -11.49
CA ILE A 393 23.64 -2.00 -10.13
C ILE A 393 22.31 -2.64 -9.72
N LEU A 394 22.29 -3.23 -8.54
CA LEU A 394 21.07 -3.82 -7.99
C LEU A 394 20.08 -2.72 -7.62
N LEU A 395 18.84 -2.87 -8.10
CA LEU A 395 17.74 -1.94 -7.84
C LEU A 395 16.77 -2.51 -6.80
N THR A 396 16.17 -1.62 -6.02
CA THR A 396 14.99 -1.88 -5.19
C THR A 396 13.75 -1.35 -5.88
N TYR A 397 12.68 -2.14 -5.92
CA TYR A 397 11.48 -1.82 -6.69
C TYR A 397 10.30 -1.52 -5.76
N SER A 398 9.50 -0.52 -6.14
CA SER A 398 8.18 -0.26 -5.58
C SER A 398 7.17 -0.25 -6.73
N GLY A 399 6.05 -0.95 -6.57
CA GLY A 399 5.10 -1.20 -7.66
C GLY A 399 5.57 -2.28 -8.66
N GLU A 400 4.74 -2.55 -9.67
CA GLU A 400 5.06 -3.48 -10.76
C GLU A 400 5.63 -2.73 -11.97
N ILE A 401 6.82 -3.09 -12.43
CA ILE A 401 7.37 -2.56 -13.68
C ILE A 401 6.52 -3.11 -14.85
N PRO A 402 5.92 -2.26 -15.69
CA PRO A 402 4.95 -2.68 -16.70
C PRO A 402 5.59 -3.50 -17.84
N GLU A 403 4.76 -4.20 -18.61
CA GLU A 403 5.21 -4.98 -19.78
C GLU A 403 5.53 -4.14 -21.02
N TYR A 404 5.05 -2.90 -21.05
CA TYR A 404 5.21 -1.95 -22.14
C TYR A 404 5.58 -0.59 -21.58
N THR A 405 6.34 0.18 -22.34
CA THR A 405 6.51 1.61 -22.09
C THR A 405 5.18 2.35 -22.29
N PRO A 406 5.06 3.57 -21.76
CA PRO A 406 3.84 4.38 -21.88
C PRO A 406 3.53 4.74 -23.34
N ASP A 407 2.25 4.84 -23.68
CA ASP A 407 1.80 5.26 -25.01
C ASP A 407 1.23 6.69 -24.95
N ASN A 408 2.07 7.67 -25.27
CA ASN A 408 1.69 9.07 -25.24
C ASN A 408 2.45 9.88 -26.30
N ASN A 409 1.91 11.04 -26.66
CA ASN A 409 2.52 11.94 -27.65
C ASN A 409 3.42 13.00 -27.02
N ALA A 410 3.89 12.81 -25.78
CA ALA A 410 4.75 13.79 -25.12
C ALA A 410 6.18 13.73 -25.65
N SER A 411 6.86 14.87 -25.58
CA SER A 411 8.27 14.98 -25.92
C SER A 411 9.16 14.12 -25.02
N PHE A 412 10.23 13.58 -25.60
CA PHE A 412 11.41 13.14 -24.86
C PHE A 412 12.29 14.37 -24.59
N THR A 413 12.70 14.56 -23.35
CA THR A 413 13.54 15.69 -22.94
C THR A 413 14.79 15.22 -22.23
N ILE A 414 15.93 15.83 -22.54
CA ILE A 414 17.19 15.69 -21.81
C ILE A 414 17.29 16.89 -20.84
N SER A 415 17.62 16.65 -19.57
CA SER A 415 17.71 17.66 -18.50
C SER A 415 16.37 18.33 -18.12
N SER A 416 15.23 17.63 -18.14
CA SER A 416 13.94 18.24 -17.71
C SER A 416 12.94 17.24 -17.14
N GLY A 417 12.13 17.69 -16.17
CA GLY A 417 10.98 16.96 -15.61
C GLY A 417 9.63 17.42 -16.20
N MET A 418 8.52 16.77 -15.81
CA MET A 418 7.16 16.99 -16.36
C MET A 418 6.67 18.44 -16.31
N TYR A 419 6.87 19.10 -15.16
CA TYR A 419 6.49 20.50 -14.97
C TYR A 419 7.65 21.45 -15.21
N LYS A 420 8.73 20.93 -15.79
CA LYS A 420 9.97 21.63 -15.99
C LYS A 420 10.44 22.27 -14.66
N ASN A 421 10.69 21.44 -13.66
CA ASN A 421 10.94 21.89 -12.28
C ASN A 421 12.17 21.24 -11.61
N ALA A 422 12.81 20.28 -12.30
CA ALA A 422 13.99 19.56 -11.80
C ALA A 422 15.01 19.32 -12.94
N PRO A 423 15.50 20.40 -13.57
CA PRO A 423 16.56 20.36 -14.59
C PRO A 423 17.82 19.72 -14.01
N PHE A 424 18.63 19.09 -14.84
CA PHE A 424 19.92 18.53 -14.40
C PHE A 424 20.97 19.63 -14.32
N ASN A 425 21.73 19.69 -13.22
CA ASN A 425 22.87 20.59 -13.08
C ASN A 425 24.19 19.82 -13.25
N GLY A 426 24.69 19.84 -14.48
CA GLY A 426 25.88 19.09 -14.83
C GLY A 426 26.15 19.08 -16.32
N ALA A 427 26.90 18.08 -16.77
CA ALA A 427 27.17 17.85 -18.17
C ALA A 427 26.65 16.48 -18.61
N ILE A 428 26.19 16.39 -19.86
CA ILE A 428 25.73 15.16 -20.51
C ILE A 428 26.43 15.03 -21.86
N ASP A 429 26.73 13.80 -22.24
CA ASP A 429 27.27 13.48 -23.55
C ASP A 429 26.77 12.12 -24.05
N GLU A 430 26.94 11.87 -25.36
CA GLU A 430 26.76 10.55 -25.99
C GLU A 430 25.42 9.86 -25.68
N ILE A 431 24.31 10.59 -25.71
CA ILE A 431 22.98 10.03 -25.43
C ILE A 431 22.55 9.12 -26.58
N ARG A 432 22.29 7.85 -26.27
CA ARG A 432 21.85 6.82 -27.22
C ARG A 432 20.55 6.18 -26.76
N ILE A 433 19.59 6.10 -27.69
CA ILE A 433 18.30 5.44 -27.46
C ILE A 433 18.21 4.25 -28.40
N TRP A 434 17.94 3.07 -27.87
CA TRP A 434 17.88 1.81 -28.61
C TRP A 434 16.52 1.17 -28.49
N LYS A 435 15.95 0.70 -29.59
CA LYS A 435 14.74 -0.13 -29.59
C LYS A 435 15.06 -1.60 -29.31
N ASP A 436 15.88 -1.83 -28.29
CA ASP A 436 16.30 -3.16 -27.84
C ASP A 436 16.73 -3.11 -26.37
N ALA A 437 16.77 -4.27 -25.71
CA ALA A 437 17.29 -4.41 -24.35
C ALA A 437 18.75 -4.88 -24.43
N LEU A 438 19.71 -3.96 -24.33
CA LEU A 438 21.12 -4.30 -24.50
C LEU A 438 21.65 -5.16 -23.34
N SER A 439 22.50 -6.14 -23.68
CA SER A 439 23.22 -6.97 -22.70
C SER A 439 24.31 -6.16 -21.99
N GLN A 440 24.66 -6.55 -20.76
CA GLN A 440 25.78 -5.95 -20.03
C GLN A 440 27.10 -5.99 -20.80
N GLU A 441 27.39 -7.10 -21.49
CA GLU A 441 28.63 -7.27 -22.25
C GLU A 441 28.74 -6.24 -23.39
N THR A 442 27.64 -6.01 -24.10
CA THR A 442 27.55 -4.98 -25.15
C THR A 442 27.78 -3.59 -24.56
N ILE A 443 27.05 -3.22 -23.49
CA ILE A 443 27.19 -1.91 -22.84
C ILE A 443 28.63 -1.69 -22.38
N SER A 444 29.22 -2.67 -21.68
CA SER A 444 30.59 -2.56 -21.16
C SER A 444 31.65 -2.48 -22.26
N SER A 445 31.39 -3.03 -23.45
CA SER A 445 32.37 -3.04 -24.55
C SER A 445 32.34 -1.76 -25.40
N PHE A 446 31.20 -1.05 -25.43
CA PHE A 446 30.97 0.07 -26.35
C PHE A 446 30.69 1.42 -25.67
N LYS A 447 30.60 1.47 -24.34
CA LYS A 447 30.35 2.72 -23.59
C LYS A 447 31.42 3.80 -23.79
N ASP A 448 32.68 3.39 -24.00
CA ASP A 448 33.83 4.30 -24.04
C ASP A 448 34.18 4.77 -25.46
N PHE A 449 33.39 4.39 -26.47
CA PHE A 449 33.67 4.70 -27.88
C PHE A 449 32.51 5.45 -28.48
N ALA A 450 32.77 6.43 -29.35
CA ALA A 450 31.73 7.05 -30.18
C ALA A 450 30.97 5.98 -30.98
N LEU A 451 29.68 6.21 -31.24
CA LEU A 451 28.86 5.19 -31.89
C LEU A 451 29.16 5.10 -33.40
N LEU A 452 29.66 3.94 -33.81
CA LEU A 452 29.97 3.62 -35.21
C LEU A 452 29.05 2.52 -35.76
N ILE A 453 29.00 2.42 -37.09
CA ILE A 453 28.13 1.50 -37.86
C ILE A 453 28.40 0.00 -37.58
N ASP A 454 29.57 -0.32 -37.01
CA ASP A 454 29.99 -1.68 -36.65
C ASP A 454 29.50 -2.12 -35.26
N HIS A 455 28.79 -1.26 -34.51
CA HIS A 455 28.13 -1.64 -33.27
C HIS A 455 27.13 -2.80 -33.52
N PRO A 456 27.12 -3.88 -32.72
CA PRO A 456 26.32 -5.09 -32.98
C PRO A 456 24.81 -4.81 -33.06
N ASN A 457 24.34 -3.80 -32.35
CA ASN A 457 22.94 -3.38 -32.34
C ASN A 457 22.68 -2.09 -33.13
N TYR A 458 23.61 -1.61 -33.98
CA TYR A 458 23.46 -0.32 -34.70
C TYR A 458 22.12 -0.21 -35.45
N SER A 459 21.63 -1.31 -36.05
CA SER A 459 20.32 -1.37 -36.73
C SER A 459 19.09 -1.10 -35.84
N LYS A 460 19.28 -0.99 -34.51
CA LYS A 460 18.25 -0.74 -33.50
C LYS A 460 18.34 0.65 -32.87
N ILE A 461 19.29 1.49 -33.31
CA ILE A 461 19.40 2.87 -32.82
C ILE A 461 18.15 3.67 -33.22
N VAL A 462 17.60 4.40 -32.25
CA VAL A 462 16.40 5.26 -32.38
C VAL A 462 16.81 6.72 -32.45
N ALA A 463 17.74 7.13 -31.58
CA ALA A 463 18.32 8.45 -31.57
C ALA A 463 19.75 8.40 -31.02
N TYR A 464 20.63 9.24 -31.53
CA TYR A 464 22.00 9.41 -31.06
C TYR A 464 22.40 10.89 -31.06
N TYR A 465 22.64 11.44 -29.87
CA TYR A 465 23.09 12.81 -29.66
C TYR A 465 24.52 12.80 -29.11
N ASP A 466 25.48 13.15 -29.96
CA ASP A 466 26.93 13.17 -29.65
C ASP A 466 27.44 14.55 -29.25
N PHE A 467 26.60 15.59 -29.41
CA PHE A 467 26.87 17.01 -29.10
C PHE A 467 28.10 17.65 -29.75
N ASN A 468 28.80 16.93 -30.64
CA ASN A 468 29.99 17.41 -31.36
C ASN A 468 29.64 18.42 -32.46
N GLU A 469 28.41 18.41 -32.97
CA GLU A 469 27.95 19.31 -34.03
C GLU A 469 26.55 19.86 -33.71
N HIS A 470 26.31 21.14 -34.05
CA HIS A 470 25.03 21.79 -33.84
C HIS A 470 24.77 22.89 -34.88
N GLN A 471 23.49 23.21 -35.12
CA GLN A 471 23.07 24.30 -36.01
C GLN A 471 22.07 25.21 -35.30
N SER A 472 22.43 26.48 -35.07
CA SER A 472 21.50 27.56 -34.67
C SER A 472 20.47 27.19 -33.58
N HIS A 473 20.90 26.48 -32.53
CA HIS A 473 20.11 25.97 -31.37
C HIS A 473 19.41 24.61 -31.54
N TRP A 474 19.81 23.82 -32.53
CA TRP A 474 19.43 22.42 -32.70
C TRP A 474 20.62 21.50 -32.54
N ILE A 475 20.40 20.37 -31.87
CA ILE A 475 21.30 19.22 -31.79
C ILE A 475 20.83 18.19 -32.80
N ASP A 476 21.74 17.79 -33.68
CA ASP A 476 21.45 16.78 -34.70
C ASP A 476 21.33 15.40 -34.05
N ASP A 477 20.28 14.66 -34.41
CA ASP A 477 20.23 13.22 -34.20
C ASP A 477 21.06 12.55 -35.30
N LYS A 478 22.20 11.96 -34.91
CA LYS A 478 23.12 11.24 -35.80
C LYS A 478 22.57 9.86 -36.22
N SER A 479 21.42 9.44 -35.70
CA SER A 479 20.73 8.25 -36.14
C SER A 479 20.03 8.46 -37.51
N PRO A 480 19.62 7.38 -38.20
CA PRO A 480 18.81 7.50 -39.42
C PRO A 480 17.44 8.18 -39.25
N ASN A 481 16.94 8.35 -38.02
CA ASN A 481 15.57 8.82 -37.75
C ASN A 481 15.42 10.34 -37.63
N GLN A 482 16.52 11.10 -37.49
CA GLN A 482 16.53 12.57 -37.47
C GLN A 482 15.61 13.19 -36.40
N ASN A 483 15.55 12.59 -35.21
CA ASN A 483 14.84 13.14 -34.03
C ASN A 483 15.61 14.33 -33.42
N ASN A 484 15.93 15.36 -34.20
CA ASN A 484 16.79 16.48 -33.78
C ASN A 484 16.22 17.18 -32.54
N GLY A 485 17.11 17.52 -31.59
CA GLY A 485 16.77 18.14 -30.33
C GLY A 485 16.84 19.67 -30.39
N ARG A 486 15.82 20.37 -29.89
CA ARG A 486 15.82 21.83 -29.75
C ARG A 486 16.33 22.24 -28.38
N MET A 487 17.31 23.14 -28.34
CA MET A 487 17.82 23.71 -27.08
C MET A 487 16.83 24.73 -26.49
N ILE A 488 16.51 24.61 -25.20
CA ILE A 488 15.67 25.51 -24.41
C ILE A 488 16.46 25.95 -23.17
N GLY A 489 16.35 27.21 -22.75
CA GLY A 489 17.28 27.88 -21.81
C GLY A 489 18.63 28.21 -22.44
N VAL A 490 19.02 27.41 -23.46
CA VAL A 490 20.30 27.33 -24.17
C VAL A 490 21.40 26.75 -23.28
N PRO A 491 21.35 25.44 -23.01
CA PRO A 491 22.52 24.73 -22.49
C PRO A 491 23.74 24.95 -23.38
N GLN A 492 24.92 24.84 -22.79
CA GLN A 492 26.17 25.26 -23.39
C GLN A 492 26.91 24.08 -23.99
N ILE A 493 27.35 24.21 -25.24
CA ILE A 493 28.27 23.25 -25.84
C ILE A 493 29.69 23.62 -25.40
N MET A 494 30.30 22.72 -24.64
CA MET A 494 31.63 22.90 -24.08
C MET A 494 32.59 21.98 -24.82
N SER A 495 33.78 22.49 -25.17
CA SER A 495 34.87 21.62 -25.60
C SER A 495 35.47 20.95 -24.38
N THR A 496 35.70 19.65 -24.47
CA THR A 496 36.43 18.90 -23.44
C THR A 496 37.85 19.46 -23.33
N THR A 497 38.36 19.69 -22.12
CA THR A 497 39.79 20.03 -21.96
C THR A 497 40.63 18.77 -22.08
N THR A 498 41.91 18.94 -22.44
CA THR A 498 42.79 17.78 -22.65
C THR A 498 43.09 16.97 -21.40
N ASP A 499 42.80 17.46 -20.20
CA ASP A 499 42.89 16.71 -18.95
C ASP A 499 41.54 16.18 -18.45
N GLU A 500 40.47 16.37 -19.22
CA GLU A 500 39.10 15.92 -18.92
C GLU A 500 38.59 14.88 -19.93
N ILE A 501 39.42 14.42 -20.88
CA ILE A 501 39.02 13.42 -21.88
C ILE A 501 38.65 12.12 -21.17
N TYR A 502 37.56 11.48 -21.60
CA TYR A 502 37.02 10.28 -20.97
C TYR A 502 36.51 9.24 -21.97
N LEU A 503 36.42 9.59 -23.26
CA LEU A 503 36.02 8.72 -24.36
C LEU A 503 37.19 8.42 -25.30
N ASN A 504 36.99 7.43 -26.16
CA ASN A 504 37.90 7.01 -27.22
C ASN A 504 39.32 6.69 -26.72
N ILE A 505 39.42 6.10 -25.52
CA ILE A 505 40.68 5.70 -24.91
C ILE A 505 41.26 4.51 -25.67
N ASN A 506 42.47 4.70 -26.20
CA ASN A 506 43.25 3.68 -26.88
C ASN A 506 44.37 3.17 -25.97
N GLN A 507 44.86 1.95 -26.25
CA GLN A 507 45.95 1.32 -25.53
C GLN A 507 47.17 1.10 -26.43
N SER A 508 48.36 1.26 -25.86
CA SER A 508 49.65 0.91 -26.47
C SER A 508 50.54 0.16 -25.46
N ASP A 509 51.31 -0.83 -25.93
CA ASP A 509 52.30 -1.57 -25.12
C ASP A 509 53.59 -0.77 -24.90
N TYR A 510 53.64 0.47 -25.41
CA TYR A 510 54.80 1.34 -25.36
C TYR A 510 54.45 2.68 -24.72
N ILE A 511 55.28 3.12 -23.76
CA ILE A 511 55.24 4.46 -23.13
C ILE A 511 56.45 5.29 -23.59
N PRO A 512 56.44 6.63 -23.42
CA PRO A 512 57.64 7.44 -23.63
C PRO A 512 58.83 6.96 -22.78
N SER A 513 60.03 7.01 -23.36
CA SER A 513 61.28 6.84 -22.61
C SER A 513 61.52 8.07 -21.75
N LEU A 514 61.75 7.85 -20.45
CA LEU A 514 61.78 8.91 -19.44
C LEU A 514 62.86 8.65 -18.40
N SER A 515 63.48 9.74 -17.94
CA SER A 515 64.35 9.76 -16.78
C SER A 515 63.85 10.78 -15.76
N LEU A 516 63.97 10.46 -14.47
CA LEU A 516 63.69 11.38 -13.38
C LEU A 516 64.99 11.72 -12.66
N SER A 517 65.17 12.99 -12.29
CA SER A 517 66.34 13.41 -11.51
C SER A 517 65.95 13.84 -10.09
N ASN A 518 66.81 13.50 -9.13
CA ASN A 518 66.80 14.03 -7.77
C ASN A 518 68.10 14.81 -7.52
N GLY A 519 68.04 15.97 -6.88
CA GLY A 519 69.25 16.75 -6.61
C GLY A 519 69.01 18.02 -5.82
N THR A 520 69.97 18.95 -5.90
CA THR A 520 69.85 20.30 -5.33
C THR A 520 70.01 21.32 -6.43
N TYR A 521 68.95 22.08 -6.69
CA TYR A 521 68.85 23.03 -7.81
C TYR A 521 68.46 24.42 -7.33
N SER A 522 68.78 25.44 -8.13
CA SER A 522 68.10 26.74 -8.11
C SER A 522 67.16 26.80 -9.32
N ILE A 523 65.87 26.60 -9.09
CA ILE A 523 64.84 26.64 -10.16
C ILE A 523 64.09 27.97 -10.04
N LYS A 524 64.06 28.73 -11.13
CA LYS A 524 63.22 29.91 -11.27
C LYS A 524 61.89 29.53 -11.91
N VAL A 525 60.78 29.85 -11.25
CA VAL A 525 59.42 29.68 -11.77
C VAL A 525 58.86 31.06 -12.12
N ASP A 526 58.68 31.33 -13.42
CA ASP A 526 58.00 32.55 -13.89
C ASP A 526 56.51 32.25 -14.12
N THR A 527 55.62 33.03 -13.50
CA THR A 527 54.16 32.97 -13.74
C THR A 527 53.79 33.89 -14.90
N LEU A 528 53.06 33.35 -15.88
CA LEU A 528 52.54 34.05 -17.05
C LEU A 528 51.01 34.03 -17.01
N GLU A 529 50.37 35.18 -17.26
CA GLU A 529 48.91 35.26 -17.40
C GLU A 529 48.51 35.17 -18.88
N GLU A 530 47.51 34.35 -19.17
CA GLU A 530 46.81 34.28 -20.46
C GLU A 530 45.36 34.73 -20.26
N VAL A 531 44.82 35.51 -21.19
CA VAL A 531 43.44 35.99 -21.13
C VAL A 531 42.63 35.23 -22.18
N GLU A 532 41.66 34.46 -21.71
CA GLU A 532 40.63 33.86 -22.55
C GLU A 532 39.42 34.80 -22.59
N THR A 533 38.83 35.03 -23.76
CA THR A 533 37.61 35.84 -23.92
C THR A 533 36.49 34.93 -24.42
N ARG A 534 35.35 34.94 -23.73
CA ARG A 534 34.16 34.14 -24.03
C ARG A 534 32.96 35.04 -24.24
N GLU A 535 32.02 34.63 -25.09
CA GLU A 535 30.72 35.30 -25.23
C GLU A 535 29.77 34.85 -24.11
N ILE A 536 28.93 35.74 -23.59
CA ILE A 536 27.83 35.35 -22.71
C ILE A 536 26.80 34.55 -23.51
N GLU A 537 26.16 33.59 -22.87
CA GLU A 537 25.24 32.71 -23.57
C GLU A 537 23.87 33.37 -23.73
N GLN A 538 23.19 33.01 -24.82
CA GLN A 538 21.80 33.42 -25.01
C GLN A 538 20.90 32.64 -24.05
N ASN A 539 19.70 33.15 -23.82
CA ASN A 539 18.62 32.47 -23.14
C ASN A 539 17.39 32.44 -24.05
N SER A 540 16.47 31.51 -23.80
CA SER A 540 15.30 31.30 -24.62
C SER A 540 14.02 31.90 -24.01
N ILE A 541 13.28 32.68 -24.80
CA ILE A 541 11.90 33.05 -24.51
C ILE A 541 10.99 32.11 -25.31
N ILE A 542 10.19 31.32 -24.61
CA ILE A 542 9.25 30.35 -25.20
C ILE A 542 7.89 31.03 -25.32
N LYS A 543 7.29 30.98 -26.50
CA LYS A 543 5.90 31.36 -26.74
C LYS A 543 5.06 30.09 -26.83
N TYR A 544 3.95 30.05 -26.13
CA TYR A 544 3.00 28.94 -26.14
C TYR A 544 1.77 29.23 -27.00
N LYS A 545 1.11 28.17 -27.42
CA LYS A 545 -0.24 28.19 -28.00
C LYS A 545 -1.09 27.06 -27.40
N VAL A 546 -2.40 27.18 -27.49
CA VAL A 546 -3.33 26.11 -27.13
C VAL A 546 -3.70 25.36 -28.40
N GLU A 547 -3.55 24.04 -28.38
CA GLU A 547 -3.96 23.15 -29.47
C GLU A 547 -4.51 21.85 -28.86
N ASN A 548 -5.71 21.43 -29.28
CA ASN A 548 -6.41 20.24 -28.76
C ASN A 548 -6.47 20.20 -27.21
N ASN A 549 -6.88 21.29 -26.57
CA ASN A 549 -6.99 21.39 -25.11
C ASN A 549 -5.66 21.19 -24.34
N ARG A 550 -4.52 21.37 -25.01
CA ARG A 550 -3.19 21.25 -24.42
C ARG A 550 -2.32 22.46 -24.74
N LEU A 551 -1.41 22.78 -23.83
CA LEU A 551 -0.41 23.83 -24.02
C LEU A 551 0.77 23.28 -24.83
N MET A 552 1.05 23.91 -25.97
CA MET A 552 2.12 23.51 -26.90
C MET A 552 3.11 24.65 -27.11
N ILE A 553 4.37 24.34 -27.39
CA ILE A 553 5.36 25.35 -27.80
C ILE A 553 5.01 25.82 -29.22
N ASP A 554 4.79 27.13 -29.39
CA ASP A 554 4.56 27.79 -30.69
C ASP A 554 5.90 28.17 -31.32
N THR A 555 6.64 29.06 -30.65
CA THR A 555 7.95 29.56 -31.09
C THR A 555 8.90 29.70 -29.91
N VAL A 556 10.21 29.70 -30.20
CA VAL A 556 11.25 30.00 -29.21
C VAL A 556 12.17 31.04 -29.83
N HIS A 557 12.42 32.11 -29.08
CA HIS A 557 13.32 33.18 -29.44
C HIS A 557 14.57 33.14 -28.54
N TYR A 558 15.74 33.39 -29.11
CA TYR A 558 17.02 33.37 -28.38
C TYR A 558 17.58 34.78 -28.27
N TYR A 559 17.85 35.22 -27.05
CA TYR A 559 18.29 36.58 -26.72
C TYR A 559 19.35 36.56 -25.64
N TYR A 560 20.21 37.56 -25.58
CA TYR A 560 21.21 37.68 -24.50
C TYR A 560 20.56 38.19 -23.20
N PRO A 561 21.02 37.69 -22.03
CA PRO A 561 20.52 38.14 -20.74
C PRO A 561 20.89 39.61 -20.48
N ILE A 562 19.97 40.33 -19.83
CA ILE A 562 20.21 41.70 -19.36
C ILE A 562 20.91 41.68 -17.99
N GLY A 563 21.65 42.74 -17.66
CA GLY A 563 22.35 42.87 -16.38
C GLY A 563 23.87 42.86 -16.50
N TRP A 564 24.58 42.75 -15.38
CA TRP A 564 26.04 42.84 -15.35
C TRP A 564 26.70 41.53 -15.82
N VAL A 565 27.65 41.66 -16.73
CA VAL A 565 28.56 40.61 -17.22
C VAL A 565 29.92 40.84 -16.55
N TYR A 566 30.54 39.82 -15.97
CA TYR A 566 31.72 39.95 -15.12
C TYR A 566 32.97 39.28 -15.71
N ASP A 567 34.12 39.96 -15.67
CA ASP A 567 35.44 39.38 -15.97
C ASP A 567 36.05 38.76 -14.71
N TYR A 568 36.83 37.68 -14.85
CA TYR A 568 37.40 36.91 -13.75
C TYR A 568 38.94 36.81 -13.81
N ASP A 569 39.59 36.85 -12.64
CA ASP A 569 41.01 36.50 -12.50
C ASP A 569 41.25 34.98 -12.50
N ALA A 570 42.52 34.58 -12.34
CA ALA A 570 42.92 33.18 -12.35
C ALA A 570 42.47 32.38 -11.11
N ASP A 571 42.08 33.06 -10.04
CA ASP A 571 41.54 32.46 -8.82
C ASP A 571 40.00 32.42 -8.86
N GLY A 572 39.39 32.90 -9.95
CA GLY A 572 37.94 32.95 -10.15
C GLY A 572 37.26 34.15 -9.49
N ASN A 573 38.00 35.15 -9.01
CA ASN A 573 37.42 36.36 -8.45
C ASN A 573 37.03 37.34 -9.57
N VAL A 574 35.92 38.04 -9.37
CA VAL A 574 35.47 39.10 -10.26
C VAL A 574 36.45 40.28 -10.23
N ILE A 575 36.93 40.72 -11.39
CA ILE A 575 37.88 41.83 -11.54
C ILE A 575 37.35 43.02 -12.34
N ASP A 576 36.34 42.82 -13.19
CA ASP A 576 35.68 43.89 -13.94
C ASP A 576 34.22 43.51 -14.26
N SER A 577 33.41 44.48 -14.69
CA SER A 577 32.06 44.22 -15.16
C SER A 577 31.58 45.17 -16.25
N THR A 578 30.70 44.69 -17.12
CA THR A 578 30.04 45.46 -18.18
C THR A 578 28.53 45.22 -18.13
N LEU A 579 27.73 46.29 -18.14
CA LEU A 579 26.26 46.18 -18.16
C LEU A 579 25.75 45.83 -19.56
N ASN A 580 24.90 44.80 -19.65
CA ASN A 580 24.11 44.48 -20.83
C ASN A 580 22.69 45.06 -20.68
N GLU A 581 22.38 46.08 -21.48
CA GLU A 581 21.09 46.78 -21.43
C GLU A 581 20.02 46.04 -22.26
N SER A 582 18.75 46.30 -21.93
CA SER A 582 17.60 45.76 -22.63
C SER A 582 17.36 46.47 -23.96
N ASP A 583 17.15 45.72 -25.04
CA ASP A 583 16.78 46.24 -26.36
C ASP A 583 15.25 46.24 -26.59
N GLY A 584 14.51 45.46 -25.82
CA GLY A 584 13.05 45.41 -25.90
C GLY A 584 12.42 44.55 -24.81
N TYR A 585 11.10 44.38 -24.88
CA TYR A 585 10.36 43.53 -23.96
C TYR A 585 9.11 42.90 -24.60
N TYR A 586 8.64 41.80 -24.01
CA TYR A 586 7.32 41.23 -24.23
C TYR A 586 6.41 41.48 -23.03
N VAL A 587 5.13 41.75 -23.28
CA VAL A 587 4.09 41.74 -22.24
C VAL A 587 3.42 40.36 -22.26
N ASN A 588 3.34 39.73 -21.10
CA ASN A 588 2.82 38.38 -20.99
C ASN A 588 1.29 38.38 -20.85
N GLY A 589 0.61 37.78 -21.81
CA GLY A 589 -0.84 37.56 -21.77
C GLY A 589 -1.20 36.19 -21.21
N ASP A 590 -2.47 36.00 -20.87
CA ASP A 590 -2.99 34.70 -20.45
C ASP A 590 -3.54 33.92 -21.66
N LEU A 591 -3.31 32.61 -21.65
CA LEU A 591 -3.91 31.61 -22.52
C LEU A 591 -4.96 30.85 -21.71
N GLU A 592 -6.21 30.94 -22.10
CA GLU A 592 -7.29 30.18 -21.50
C GLU A 592 -7.59 28.93 -22.35
N TYR A 593 -7.75 27.80 -21.69
CA TYR A 593 -8.15 26.53 -22.31
C TYR A 593 -8.94 25.68 -21.33
N TYR A 594 -9.47 24.55 -21.79
CA TYR A 594 -10.18 23.61 -20.94
C TYR A 594 -9.39 22.31 -20.85
N SER A 595 -9.44 21.63 -19.71
CA SER A 595 -8.93 20.27 -19.60
C SER A 595 -9.63 19.35 -20.59
N GLU A 596 -9.09 18.15 -20.81
CA GLU A 596 -9.88 17.12 -21.48
C GLU A 596 -11.18 16.88 -20.71
N PRO A 597 -12.32 16.71 -21.41
CA PRO A 597 -13.59 16.46 -20.75
C PRO A 597 -13.54 15.16 -19.93
N PHE A 598 -13.98 15.20 -18.67
CA PHE A 598 -14.13 14.05 -17.82
C PHE A 598 -15.61 13.84 -17.49
N GLU A 599 -16.03 12.58 -17.35
CA GLU A 599 -17.40 12.28 -16.98
C GLU A 599 -17.66 12.70 -15.52
N ILE A 600 -18.80 13.35 -15.28
CA ILE A 600 -19.33 13.58 -13.94
C ILE A 600 -19.82 12.23 -13.43
N ILE A 601 -19.15 11.72 -12.39
CA ILE A 601 -19.50 10.47 -11.73
C ILE A 601 -20.14 10.79 -10.37
N ASP A 602 -21.33 10.26 -10.17
CA ASP A 602 -22.09 10.40 -8.93
C ASP A 602 -21.70 9.30 -7.94
N GLN A 603 -21.20 9.66 -6.76
CA GLN A 603 -20.80 8.68 -5.75
C GLN A 603 -21.90 8.50 -4.70
N THR A 604 -22.27 7.26 -4.43
CA THR A 604 -23.18 6.89 -3.35
C THR A 604 -22.46 6.00 -2.35
N GLU A 605 -22.26 6.52 -1.14
CA GLU A 605 -21.70 5.75 -0.03
C GLU A 605 -22.75 4.80 0.53
N ILE A 606 -22.51 3.49 0.39
CA ILE A 606 -23.40 2.42 0.87
C ILE A 606 -22.91 1.80 2.17
N GLY A 607 -21.66 2.10 2.58
CA GLY A 607 -21.09 1.71 3.87
C GLY A 607 -19.76 2.41 4.13
N ARG A 608 -19.34 2.41 5.39
CA ARG A 608 -18.05 2.95 5.83
C ARG A 608 -17.48 2.08 6.93
N PHE A 609 -16.16 2.01 6.99
CA PHE A 609 -15.45 1.35 8.08
C PHE A 609 -14.19 2.12 8.44
N ILE A 610 -13.67 1.83 9.63
CA ILE A 610 -12.36 2.28 10.07
C ILE A 610 -11.45 1.06 10.17
N THR A 611 -10.29 1.12 9.52
CA THR A 611 -9.31 0.03 9.60
C THR A 611 -8.81 -0.17 11.04
N PRO A 612 -8.45 -1.39 11.44
CA PRO A 612 -7.88 -1.63 12.76
C PRO A 612 -6.44 -1.11 12.84
N TYR A 613 -5.93 -0.95 14.07
CA TYR A 613 -4.48 -0.85 14.26
C TYR A 613 -3.81 -2.20 14.02
N GLY A 614 -2.98 -2.32 12.98
CA GLY A 614 -2.45 -3.61 12.54
C GLY A 614 -1.19 -4.10 13.27
N ILE A 615 -0.58 -3.29 14.16
CA ILE A 615 0.56 -3.74 14.98
C ILE A 615 0.14 -4.94 15.84
N ASN A 616 0.82 -6.09 15.68
CA ASN A 616 0.54 -7.35 16.37
C ASN A 616 -0.89 -7.89 16.20
N LEU A 617 -1.66 -7.37 15.25
CA LEU A 617 -2.98 -7.88 14.92
C LEU A 617 -2.84 -9.07 13.97
N ASP A 618 -3.53 -10.16 14.29
CA ASP A 618 -3.67 -11.33 13.44
C ASP A 618 -5.15 -11.69 13.34
N LEU A 619 -5.66 -11.70 12.11
CA LEU A 619 -7.05 -12.08 11.79
C LEU A 619 -7.12 -13.48 11.17
N GLY A 620 -6.00 -14.21 11.17
CA GLY A 620 -5.91 -15.53 10.61
C GLY A 620 -6.02 -15.57 9.08
N PRO A 621 -5.92 -16.78 8.49
CA PRO A 621 -5.92 -16.96 7.05
C PRO A 621 -7.27 -16.69 6.38
N GLU A 622 -8.38 -16.83 7.12
CA GLU A 622 -9.75 -16.60 6.64
C GLU A 622 -10.18 -15.13 6.78
N GLY A 623 -9.46 -14.34 7.58
CA GLY A 623 -9.80 -12.95 7.87
C GLY A 623 -10.97 -12.81 8.85
N PHE A 624 -11.44 -11.57 9.00
CA PHE A 624 -12.58 -11.20 9.84
C PHE A 624 -13.70 -10.60 8.99
N THR A 625 -14.93 -11.09 9.14
CA THR A 625 -16.07 -10.68 8.30
C THR A 625 -17.06 -9.78 9.04
N TRP A 626 -17.34 -8.61 8.47
CA TRP A 626 -18.51 -7.77 8.80
C TRP A 626 -19.61 -7.94 7.77
N MET A 627 -20.84 -7.61 8.17
CA MET A 627 -22.03 -7.70 7.33
C MET A 627 -22.77 -6.37 7.35
N TYR A 628 -23.02 -5.83 6.16
CA TYR A 628 -23.86 -4.66 5.96
C TYR A 628 -25.21 -5.08 5.37
N ASP A 629 -26.32 -4.57 5.92
CA ASP A 629 -27.60 -4.59 5.21
C ASP A 629 -27.64 -3.38 4.27
N VAL A 630 -27.57 -3.66 2.96
CA VAL A 630 -27.56 -2.66 1.89
C VAL A 630 -28.84 -2.74 1.05
N THR A 631 -29.92 -3.32 1.60
CA THR A 631 -31.18 -3.55 0.88
C THR A 631 -31.79 -2.26 0.33
N ASP A 632 -31.69 -1.15 1.05
CA ASP A 632 -32.23 0.14 0.60
C ASP A 632 -31.55 0.66 -0.68
N TYR A 633 -30.35 0.16 -1.00
CA TYR A 633 -29.60 0.51 -2.19
C TYR A 633 -29.88 -0.41 -3.39
N ALA A 634 -30.87 -1.31 -3.31
CA ALA A 634 -31.27 -2.18 -4.41
C ALA A 634 -31.40 -1.47 -5.77
N PRO A 635 -31.96 -0.23 -5.86
CA PRO A 635 -32.03 0.51 -7.14
C PRO A 635 -30.66 0.89 -7.75
N LEU A 636 -29.56 0.74 -7.02
CA LEU A 636 -28.18 0.98 -7.49
C LEU A 636 -27.39 -0.32 -7.68
N LEU A 637 -27.95 -1.45 -7.25
CA LEU A 637 -27.26 -2.75 -7.18
C LEU A 637 -27.84 -3.74 -8.20
N HIS A 638 -27.94 -3.32 -9.47
CA HIS A 638 -28.49 -4.15 -10.55
C HIS A 638 -27.69 -4.00 -11.84
N ASP A 639 -27.82 -5.00 -12.73
CA ASP A 639 -27.15 -5.08 -14.03
C ASP A 639 -25.63 -4.91 -13.93
N THR A 640 -25.09 -3.74 -14.28
CA THR A 640 -23.65 -3.46 -14.30
C THR A 640 -23.38 -2.33 -13.32
N VAL A 641 -22.61 -2.63 -12.27
CA VAL A 641 -22.35 -1.71 -11.16
C VAL A 641 -20.86 -1.45 -11.04
N ASP A 642 -20.47 -0.17 -11.11
CA ASP A 642 -19.13 0.28 -10.72
C ASP A 642 -19.09 0.45 -9.21
N PHE A 643 -18.28 -0.38 -8.55
CA PHE A 643 -18.17 -0.49 -7.10
C PHE A 643 -16.72 -0.39 -6.66
N GLY A 644 -16.48 0.37 -5.59
CA GLY A 644 -15.17 0.48 -4.97
C GLY A 644 -15.20 0.37 -3.45
N ALA A 645 -14.13 -0.22 -2.90
CA ALA A 645 -13.94 -0.47 -1.48
C ALA A 645 -12.46 -0.59 -1.11
N GLY A 646 -12.12 -0.21 0.12
CA GLY A 646 -10.78 -0.34 0.72
C GLY A 646 -9.79 0.75 0.33
N ASN A 647 -8.66 0.80 1.06
CA ASN A 647 -7.62 1.84 0.96
C ASN A 647 -6.20 1.28 0.74
N LEU A 648 -6.08 -0.03 0.44
CA LEU A 648 -4.82 -0.81 0.25
C LEU A 648 -4.05 -1.17 1.53
N GLN A 649 -4.56 -0.81 2.70
CA GLN A 649 -3.91 -1.13 3.96
C GLN A 649 -4.01 -2.62 4.31
N GLU A 650 -5.15 -3.23 4.02
CA GLU A 650 -5.39 -4.66 4.20
C GLU A 650 -5.83 -5.33 2.89
N LEU A 651 -5.77 -6.66 2.88
CA LEU A 651 -6.44 -7.45 1.87
C LEU A 651 -7.93 -7.54 2.21
N ILE A 652 -8.77 -7.44 1.19
CA ILE A 652 -10.22 -7.41 1.36
C ILE A 652 -10.89 -8.43 0.44
N ASP A 653 -11.93 -9.07 0.93
CA ASP A 653 -12.83 -9.92 0.14
C ASP A 653 -14.26 -9.39 0.35
N VAL A 654 -14.89 -8.93 -0.72
CA VAL A 654 -16.21 -8.33 -0.68
C VAL A 654 -17.14 -9.09 -1.60
N LYS A 655 -18.32 -9.45 -1.08
CA LYS A 655 -19.38 -10.12 -1.84
C LYS A 655 -20.75 -9.66 -1.41
N PHE A 656 -21.69 -9.74 -2.33
CA PHE A 656 -23.10 -9.41 -2.12
C PHE A 656 -23.95 -10.68 -2.12
N LEU A 657 -24.83 -10.82 -1.14
CA LEU A 657 -25.85 -11.87 -1.06
C LEU A 657 -27.21 -11.25 -1.35
N PHE A 658 -27.82 -11.64 -2.47
CA PHE A 658 -29.14 -11.21 -2.91
C PHE A 658 -30.15 -12.31 -2.58
N ILE A 659 -30.97 -12.07 -1.55
CA ILE A 659 -31.98 -13.03 -1.07
C ILE A 659 -33.29 -12.73 -1.80
N LYS A 660 -33.76 -13.66 -2.64
CA LYS A 660 -34.96 -13.45 -3.45
C LYS A 660 -36.20 -13.31 -2.58
N GLY A 661 -37.08 -12.39 -2.98
CA GLY A 661 -38.35 -12.16 -2.31
C GLY A 661 -38.92 -10.78 -2.59
N THR A 662 -40.04 -10.47 -1.96
CA THR A 662 -40.65 -9.14 -2.03
C THR A 662 -40.08 -8.29 -0.88
N PRO A 663 -39.48 -7.11 -1.16
CA PRO A 663 -38.99 -6.23 -0.11
C PRO A 663 -40.15 -5.69 0.74
N PRO A 664 -39.95 -5.40 2.05
CA PRO A 664 -41.00 -4.84 2.91
C PRO A 664 -41.60 -3.55 2.35
N ARG A 665 -40.75 -2.74 1.68
CA ARG A 665 -41.15 -1.53 0.96
C ARG A 665 -40.27 -1.36 -0.28
N ASN A 666 -40.87 -1.02 -1.41
CA ASN A 666 -40.13 -0.73 -2.64
C ASN A 666 -39.52 0.68 -2.59
N VAL A 667 -38.20 0.77 -2.77
CA VAL A 667 -37.49 2.06 -2.89
C VAL A 667 -37.82 2.68 -4.24
N LYS A 668 -38.37 3.89 -4.22
CA LYS A 668 -38.74 4.69 -5.40
C LYS A 668 -37.64 5.65 -5.81
N ARG A 669 -36.98 6.27 -4.82
CA ARG A 669 -35.90 7.23 -5.04
C ARG A 669 -34.97 7.27 -3.85
N ILE A 670 -33.68 7.44 -4.13
CA ILE A 670 -32.64 7.74 -3.16
C ILE A 670 -32.22 9.19 -3.40
N ASN A 671 -32.49 10.07 -2.43
CA ASN A 671 -32.06 11.45 -2.47
C ASN A 671 -30.83 11.63 -1.56
N LYS A 672 -29.71 12.02 -2.15
CA LYS A 672 -28.44 12.28 -1.44
C LYS A 672 -28.49 13.68 -0.82
N LEU A 673 -29.22 13.80 0.28
CA LEU A 673 -29.53 15.08 0.92
C LEU A 673 -28.27 15.88 1.29
N TRP A 674 -27.41 15.29 2.11
CA TRP A 674 -26.20 15.94 2.60
C TRP A 674 -25.02 14.97 2.65
N GLY A 675 -23.79 15.50 2.50
CA GLY A 675 -22.59 14.68 2.59
C GLY A 675 -22.26 13.87 1.32
N THR A 676 -22.76 14.28 0.16
CA THR A 676 -22.38 13.68 -1.14
C THR A 676 -20.85 13.69 -1.31
N ASN A 677 -20.27 12.60 -1.81
CA ASN A 677 -18.83 12.43 -2.04
C ASN A 677 -17.97 12.47 -0.77
N GLN A 678 -18.45 11.89 0.34
CA GLN A 678 -17.64 11.65 1.54
C GLN A 678 -17.09 12.94 2.19
N ASN A 679 -17.89 14.02 2.12
CA ASN A 679 -17.44 15.33 2.55
C ASN A 679 -17.18 15.40 4.07
N SER A 680 -16.02 15.94 4.41
CA SER A 680 -15.63 16.31 5.77
C SER A 680 -15.99 17.77 6.04
N ILE A 681 -16.81 18.03 7.06
CA ILE A 681 -17.34 19.35 7.40
C ILE A 681 -16.81 19.78 8.77
N ARG A 682 -16.33 21.02 8.90
CA ARG A 682 -15.86 21.57 10.17
C ARG A 682 -16.98 21.65 11.20
N TYR A 683 -16.67 21.32 12.45
CA TYR A 683 -17.61 21.38 13.56
C TYR A 683 -18.15 22.79 13.80
N ALA A 684 -17.32 23.83 13.66
CA ALA A 684 -17.80 25.22 13.70
C ALA A 684 -18.86 25.50 12.63
N ALA A 685 -18.70 24.98 11.41
CA ALA A 685 -19.66 25.23 10.33
C ALA A 685 -21.02 24.56 10.57
N LEU A 686 -21.02 23.39 11.22
CA LEU A 686 -22.23 22.69 11.67
C LEU A 686 -22.87 23.39 12.88
N SER A 687 -22.06 23.78 13.87
CA SER A 687 -22.51 24.53 15.05
C SER A 687 -23.14 25.87 14.68
N ASP A 688 -22.55 26.59 13.72
CA ASP A 688 -23.01 27.91 13.28
C ASP A 688 -24.12 27.82 12.21
N ASP A 689 -24.54 26.61 11.85
CA ASP A 689 -25.59 26.35 10.86
C ASP A 689 -25.30 26.96 9.47
N THR A 690 -24.02 26.99 9.09
CA THR A 690 -23.59 27.44 7.74
C THR A 690 -23.52 26.29 6.73
N LYS A 691 -23.66 25.05 7.22
CA LYS A 691 -23.67 23.80 6.47
C LYS A 691 -24.70 22.86 7.09
N LEU A 692 -25.38 22.11 6.24
CA LEU A 692 -26.48 21.21 6.60
C LEU A 692 -27.73 21.94 7.15
N SER A 693 -27.88 23.20 6.76
CA SER A 693 -29.00 24.05 7.15
C SER A 693 -30.31 23.60 6.51
N GLU A 694 -31.41 24.05 7.12
CA GLU A 694 -32.79 23.83 6.67
C GLU A 694 -32.95 23.78 5.14
N THR A 695 -33.47 22.65 4.67
CA THR A 695 -33.67 22.37 3.25
C THR A 695 -35.08 21.80 3.01
N ASN A 696 -35.75 22.28 1.96
CA ASN A 696 -37.02 21.73 1.50
C ASN A 696 -36.80 20.76 0.34
N ILE A 697 -37.37 19.57 0.45
CA ILE A 697 -37.21 18.47 -0.52
C ILE A 697 -38.57 18.17 -1.15
N ASP A 698 -38.67 18.31 -2.47
CA ASP A 698 -39.85 17.87 -3.23
C ASP A 698 -39.90 16.34 -3.33
N LEU A 699 -41.03 15.74 -2.94
CA LEU A 699 -41.23 14.29 -2.95
C LEU A 699 -41.86 13.81 -4.26
N LEU A 700 -41.63 12.55 -4.62
CA LEU A 700 -42.35 11.90 -5.71
C LEU A 700 -43.86 11.82 -5.38
N PRO A 701 -44.76 12.00 -6.36
CA PRO A 701 -46.20 11.93 -6.11
C PRO A 701 -46.70 10.59 -5.56
N ASP A 702 -45.94 9.50 -5.77
CA ASP A 702 -46.26 8.15 -5.28
C ASP A 702 -45.50 7.77 -4.00
N THR A 703 -44.77 8.69 -3.37
CA THR A 703 -44.13 8.47 -2.07
C THR A 703 -45.17 8.25 -0.97
N LYS A 704 -45.01 7.16 -0.20
CA LYS A 704 -45.92 6.74 0.87
C LYS A 704 -45.26 6.72 2.24
N SER A 705 -43.97 6.43 2.29
CA SER A 705 -43.18 6.52 3.52
C SER A 705 -41.74 6.95 3.21
N LEU A 706 -41.05 7.42 4.25
CA LEU A 706 -39.73 8.04 4.14
C LEU A 706 -38.82 7.56 5.26
N LYS A 707 -37.58 7.21 4.90
CA LYS A 707 -36.51 6.95 5.85
C LYS A 707 -35.33 7.87 5.57
N LEU A 708 -34.87 8.60 6.58
CA LEU A 708 -33.55 9.22 6.55
C LEU A 708 -32.56 8.28 7.21
N LYS A 709 -31.50 7.92 6.47
CA LYS A 709 -30.34 7.19 6.98
C LYS A 709 -29.20 8.16 7.18
N THR A 710 -28.61 8.17 8.37
CA THR A 710 -27.43 8.97 8.67
C THR A 710 -26.24 8.06 8.99
N ARG A 711 -25.07 8.45 8.47
CA ARG A 711 -23.78 7.84 8.76
C ARG A 711 -22.77 8.93 9.06
N LEU A 712 -22.40 9.03 10.32
CA LEU A 712 -21.62 10.13 10.89
C LEU A 712 -20.40 9.57 11.62
N SER A 713 -19.28 10.27 11.50
CA SER A 713 -18.07 10.00 12.29
C SER A 713 -17.36 11.31 12.57
N GLY A 714 -17.10 11.62 13.84
CA GLY A 714 -16.36 12.79 14.30
C GLY A 714 -14.85 12.53 14.33
N HIS A 715 -14.06 13.54 13.95
CA HIS A 715 -12.61 13.45 13.78
C HIS A 715 -11.88 14.68 14.32
N GLY A 716 -10.61 14.49 14.67
CA GLY A 716 -9.73 15.54 15.16
C GLY A 716 -9.63 15.62 16.68
N HIS A 717 -8.55 16.25 17.15
CA HIS A 717 -8.19 16.39 18.56
C HIS A 717 -7.96 17.87 18.91
N ASN A 718 -8.84 18.75 18.46
CA ASN A 718 -8.66 20.20 18.58
C ASN A 718 -9.26 20.73 19.90
N SER A 719 -8.52 21.63 20.54
CA SER A 719 -8.95 22.50 21.66
C SER A 719 -8.08 23.78 21.65
N ASP A 720 -8.42 24.76 22.47
CA ASP A 720 -7.66 26.02 22.56
C ASP A 720 -6.24 25.85 23.10
N ASP A 721 -6.04 24.89 24.01
CA ASP A 721 -4.79 24.73 24.77
C ASP A 721 -4.15 23.34 24.66
N GLY A 722 -4.75 22.43 23.88
CA GLY A 722 -4.28 21.06 23.77
C GLY A 722 -4.63 20.17 24.97
N ASN A 723 -5.54 20.58 25.86
CA ASN A 723 -6.12 19.73 26.91
C ASN A 723 -7.58 19.32 26.64
N TYR A 724 -8.00 18.22 27.28
CA TYR A 724 -9.37 17.68 27.19
C TYR A 724 -10.37 18.66 27.84
N PRO A 725 -11.58 18.84 27.27
CA PRO A 725 -12.16 18.11 26.14
C PRO A 725 -11.68 18.57 24.77
N HIS A 726 -11.49 17.60 23.88
CA HIS A 726 -11.11 17.81 22.48
C HIS A 726 -12.21 17.39 21.53
N CYS A 727 -12.30 18.06 20.39
CA CYS A 727 -13.24 17.69 19.33
C CYS A 727 -12.53 17.38 18.01
N CYS A 728 -13.07 16.48 17.19
CA CYS A 728 -14.37 15.82 17.32
C CYS A 728 -14.31 14.30 17.38
N GLU A 729 -13.13 13.71 17.55
CA GLU A 729 -13.01 12.29 17.83
C GLU A 729 -13.39 11.96 19.28
N TRP A 730 -13.05 12.84 20.23
CA TRP A 730 -13.01 12.55 21.67
C TRP A 730 -14.11 13.22 22.50
N LYS A 731 -15.17 13.71 21.85
CA LYS A 731 -16.30 14.35 22.52
C LYS A 731 -17.62 13.79 22.04
N ASP A 732 -18.41 13.36 23.01
CA ASP A 732 -19.82 13.04 22.86
C ASP A 732 -20.62 14.31 22.55
N ASN A 733 -21.18 14.41 21.34
CA ASN A 733 -22.08 15.48 20.95
C ASN A 733 -23.50 14.95 20.72
N THR A 734 -24.47 15.83 20.95
CA THR A 734 -25.87 15.56 20.64
C THR A 734 -26.16 16.05 19.23
N HIS A 735 -26.61 15.14 18.38
CA HIS A 735 -27.11 15.41 17.04
C HIS A 735 -28.62 15.57 17.07
N ARG A 736 -29.17 16.48 16.25
CA ARG A 736 -30.60 16.74 16.15
C ARG A 736 -31.07 16.80 14.71
N LEU A 737 -32.24 16.24 14.45
CA LEU A 737 -32.98 16.39 13.20
C LEU A 737 -34.28 17.14 13.49
N ILE A 738 -34.59 18.13 12.68
CA ILE A 738 -35.71 19.04 12.87
C ILE A 738 -36.48 19.16 11.56
N SER A 739 -37.81 19.31 11.63
CA SER A 739 -38.68 19.63 10.50
C SER A 739 -39.71 20.67 10.93
N ASN A 740 -39.75 21.81 10.24
CA ASN A 740 -40.67 22.94 10.50
C ASN A 740 -40.70 23.34 11.99
N SER A 741 -39.53 23.50 12.61
CA SER A 741 -39.34 23.76 14.05
C SER A 741 -39.77 22.63 15.02
N SER A 742 -40.18 21.46 14.51
CA SER A 742 -40.47 20.28 15.34
C SER A 742 -39.28 19.32 15.33
N GLU A 743 -38.78 18.94 16.51
CA GLU A 743 -37.70 17.95 16.62
C GLU A 743 -38.20 16.57 16.18
N ILE A 744 -37.50 15.97 15.22
CA ILE A 744 -37.71 14.59 14.75
C ILE A 744 -37.02 13.62 15.71
N ALA A 745 -35.75 13.88 15.99
CA ALA A 745 -34.91 13.06 16.83
C ALA A 745 -33.74 13.85 17.40
N SER A 746 -33.30 13.44 18.59
CA SER A 746 -32.05 13.85 19.23
C SER A 746 -31.30 12.59 19.63
N TRP A 747 -30.07 12.40 19.17
CA TRP A 747 -29.31 11.17 19.39
C TRP A 747 -27.81 11.41 19.56
N HIS A 748 -27.13 10.37 20.04
CA HIS A 748 -25.69 10.33 20.25
C HIS A 748 -25.09 9.23 19.36
N ILE A 749 -23.90 9.46 18.82
CA ILE A 749 -23.13 8.44 18.08
C ILE A 749 -21.91 7.96 18.86
N TRP A 750 -21.74 8.45 20.10
CA TRP A 750 -20.63 8.13 20.98
C TRP A 750 -20.54 6.64 21.34
N GLN A 751 -19.35 6.07 21.17
CA GLN A 751 -19.06 4.65 21.39
C GLN A 751 -18.49 4.42 22.80
N THR A 752 -19.32 4.51 23.83
CA THR A 752 -18.87 4.47 25.24
C THR A 752 -18.01 3.24 25.55
N ASN A 753 -18.52 2.04 25.30
CA ASN A 753 -17.78 0.79 25.52
C ASN A 753 -17.58 -0.02 24.23
N ASP A 754 -18.30 0.31 23.16
CA ASP A 754 -18.34 -0.47 21.93
C ASP A 754 -16.95 -0.71 21.34
N CYS A 755 -16.06 0.30 21.38
CA CYS A 755 -14.69 0.15 20.89
C CYS A 755 -13.89 -0.85 21.73
N ALA A 756 -14.08 -0.84 23.05
CA ALA A 756 -13.43 -1.75 23.98
C ALA A 756 -14.07 -3.15 24.02
N GLU A 757 -15.23 -3.31 23.40
CA GLU A 757 -15.91 -4.59 23.18
C GLU A 757 -15.73 -5.12 21.76
N ASN A 758 -14.99 -4.40 20.91
CA ASN A 758 -14.78 -4.75 19.51
C ASN A 758 -14.28 -6.20 19.37
N PRO A 759 -14.95 -7.05 18.54
CA PRO A 759 -14.48 -8.40 18.26
C PRO A 759 -13.13 -8.48 17.53
N VAL A 760 -12.67 -7.41 16.89
CA VAL A 760 -11.29 -7.29 16.38
C VAL A 760 -10.37 -6.81 17.50
N TYR A 761 -9.74 -7.76 18.20
CA TYR A 761 -8.82 -7.48 19.31
C TYR A 761 -7.81 -8.63 19.50
N PRO A 762 -6.66 -8.39 20.16
CA PRO A 762 -6.13 -7.08 20.54
C PRO A 762 -5.60 -6.32 19.31
N GLN A 763 -5.61 -5.00 19.37
CA GLN A 763 -5.00 -4.15 18.34
C GLN A 763 -3.82 -3.37 18.95
N GLY A 764 -2.74 -3.17 18.20
CA GLY A 764 -1.51 -2.54 18.73
C GLY A 764 -1.54 -1.02 18.90
N GLY A 765 -2.71 -0.38 18.76
CA GLY A 765 -2.92 1.06 18.95
C GLY A 765 -3.90 1.36 20.09
N THR A 766 -4.47 2.57 20.13
CA THR A 766 -5.34 3.00 21.24
C THR A 766 -6.80 2.56 21.10
N TRP A 767 -7.03 1.35 20.59
CA TRP A 767 -8.34 0.85 20.16
C TRP A 767 -9.49 0.91 21.19
N PRO A 768 -9.31 0.75 22.52
CA PRO A 768 -10.43 0.69 23.46
C PRO A 768 -11.08 2.04 23.79
N GLY A 769 -10.41 3.16 23.50
CA GLY A 769 -10.95 4.49 23.81
C GLY A 769 -12.31 4.76 23.15
N SER A 770 -13.20 5.48 23.84
CA SER A 770 -14.49 5.88 23.29
C SER A 770 -14.33 6.97 22.24
N ARG A 771 -15.05 6.85 21.11
CA ARG A 771 -14.99 7.79 19.98
C ARG A 771 -16.37 8.20 19.50
N GLU A 772 -16.42 9.31 18.78
CA GLU A 772 -17.65 9.86 18.21
C GLU A 772 -18.03 9.19 16.88
N GLY A 773 -18.78 8.09 16.96
CA GLY A 773 -19.44 7.44 15.81
C GLY A 773 -18.69 6.27 15.18
N TRP A 774 -17.51 5.91 15.69
CA TRP A 774 -16.69 4.86 15.07
C TRP A 774 -15.73 4.21 16.06
N CYS A 775 -15.20 3.05 15.71
CA CYS A 775 -14.14 2.36 16.46
C CYS A 775 -13.09 1.83 15.47
N PRO A 776 -11.79 1.88 15.80
CA PRO A 776 -10.76 1.21 15.00
C PRO A 776 -11.10 -0.27 14.80
N GLY A 777 -11.10 -0.74 13.55
CA GLY A 777 -11.47 -2.11 13.21
C GLY A 777 -12.96 -2.40 13.34
N ASP A 778 -13.85 -1.43 13.09
CA ASP A 778 -15.30 -1.66 13.02
C ASP A 778 -15.97 -0.81 11.94
N VAL A 779 -17.21 -1.17 11.62
CA VAL A 779 -18.09 -0.41 10.73
C VAL A 779 -18.57 0.87 11.41
N VAL A 780 -18.74 1.95 10.63
CA VAL A 780 -19.41 3.16 11.12
C VAL A 780 -20.92 2.89 11.09
N LYS A 781 -21.57 3.00 12.25
CA LYS A 781 -22.97 2.62 12.44
C LYS A 781 -23.94 3.58 11.73
N ASP A 782 -24.96 3.01 11.13
CA ASP A 782 -26.08 3.76 10.54
C ASP A 782 -27.13 4.09 11.61
N ASN A 783 -27.76 5.26 11.48
CA ASN A 783 -28.95 5.61 12.26
C ASN A 783 -30.12 5.90 11.30
N ASP A 784 -31.23 5.20 11.51
CA ASP A 784 -32.38 5.22 10.61
C ASP A 784 -33.60 5.87 11.29
N PHE A 785 -34.12 6.94 10.67
CA PHE A 785 -35.26 7.72 11.15
C PHE A 785 -36.41 7.64 10.16
N GLU A 786 -37.57 7.15 10.61
CA GLU A 786 -38.80 7.21 9.82
C GLU A 786 -39.36 8.63 9.92
N VAL A 787 -39.40 9.35 8.79
CA VAL A 787 -39.73 10.79 8.75
C VAL A 787 -41.02 11.08 7.97
N GLY A 788 -41.75 10.04 7.54
CA GLY A 788 -42.96 10.18 6.73
C GLY A 788 -44.09 10.98 7.39
N GLN A 789 -44.16 11.00 8.73
CA GLN A 789 -45.16 11.78 9.47
C GLN A 789 -44.97 13.30 9.38
N PHE A 790 -43.82 13.77 8.89
CA PHE A 790 -43.47 15.19 8.78
C PHE A 790 -43.69 15.76 7.37
N ILE A 791 -44.23 14.95 6.45
CA ILE A 791 -44.56 15.40 5.09
C ILE A 791 -45.67 16.45 5.15
N SER A 792 -45.46 17.57 4.47
CA SER A 792 -46.46 18.64 4.32
C SER A 792 -46.46 19.14 2.87
N ASN A 793 -47.63 19.24 2.26
CA ASN A 793 -47.79 19.69 0.86
C ASN A 793 -46.87 18.97 -0.16
N ASN A 794 -46.69 17.66 -0.02
CA ASN A 794 -45.79 16.85 -0.87
C ASN A 794 -44.30 17.26 -0.80
N GLN A 795 -43.91 17.90 0.29
CA GLN A 795 -42.53 18.28 0.59
C GLN A 795 -42.14 17.76 1.98
N LEU A 796 -40.84 17.51 2.15
CA LEU A 796 -40.22 17.35 3.47
C LEU A 796 -39.30 18.54 3.72
N ASN A 797 -39.57 19.28 4.79
CA ASN A 797 -38.61 20.23 5.34
C ASN A 797 -37.70 19.46 6.30
N ILE A 798 -36.39 19.66 6.21
CA ILE A 798 -35.45 19.00 7.11
C ILE A 798 -34.27 19.89 7.43
N ASP A 799 -33.86 19.86 8.68
CA ASP A 799 -32.76 20.64 9.24
C ASP A 799 -31.94 19.77 10.20
N TYR A 800 -30.64 20.02 10.26
CA TYR A 800 -29.71 19.29 11.14
C TYR A 800 -28.98 20.26 12.07
N ASP A 801 -29.01 19.95 13.36
CA ASP A 801 -28.26 20.70 14.37
C ASP A 801 -27.36 19.78 15.20
N ILE A 802 -26.33 20.35 15.81
CA ILE A 802 -25.40 19.66 16.70
C ILE A 802 -25.08 20.53 17.91
N THR A 803 -24.68 19.92 19.04
CA THR A 803 -24.11 20.63 20.19
C THR A 803 -23.21 21.77 19.73
N LYS A 804 -23.44 22.99 20.22
CA LYS A 804 -22.68 24.18 19.81
C LYS A 804 -21.23 24.12 20.30
N VAL A 805 -20.33 24.74 19.53
CA VAL A 805 -18.94 24.94 19.96
C VAL A 805 -18.93 25.70 21.28
N PRO A 806 -18.27 25.18 22.34
CA PRO A 806 -18.22 25.86 23.64
C PRO A 806 -17.53 27.23 23.52
N GLN A 807 -18.11 28.25 24.14
CA GLN A 807 -17.57 29.62 24.08
C GLN A 807 -16.23 29.78 24.80
N ASP A 808 -15.96 28.90 25.76
CA ASP A 808 -14.73 28.81 26.54
C ASP A 808 -13.68 27.86 25.92
N ASN A 809 -13.98 27.24 24.77
CA ASN A 809 -13.06 26.38 24.04
C ASN A 809 -13.35 26.42 22.52
N LEU A 810 -13.09 27.57 21.90
CA LEU A 810 -13.45 27.83 20.49
C LEU A 810 -12.62 26.99 19.51
N GLY A 811 -11.39 26.61 19.91
CA GLY A 811 -10.47 25.78 19.15
C GLY A 811 -11.05 24.41 18.78
N MET A 812 -12.00 23.90 19.57
CA MET A 812 -12.75 22.68 19.23
C MET A 812 -13.48 22.78 17.88
N GLY A 813 -13.87 23.99 17.47
CA GLY A 813 -14.52 24.25 16.18
C GLY A 813 -13.69 23.82 14.96
N ASN A 814 -12.38 23.62 15.13
CA ASN A 814 -11.47 23.11 14.10
C ASN A 814 -11.55 21.60 13.88
N GLY A 815 -12.21 20.84 14.78
CA GLY A 815 -12.57 19.44 14.52
C GLY A 815 -13.56 19.31 13.36
N ASN A 816 -13.82 18.09 12.91
CA ASN A 816 -14.64 17.85 11.73
C ASN A 816 -15.50 16.58 11.84
N TYR A 817 -16.55 16.51 11.03
CA TYR A 817 -17.41 15.34 10.87
C TYR A 817 -17.42 14.91 9.41
N VAL A 818 -17.23 13.63 9.16
CA VAL A 818 -17.47 13.04 7.84
C VAL A 818 -18.92 12.60 7.78
N VAL A 819 -19.69 13.17 6.85
CA VAL A 819 -21.15 13.08 6.83
C VAL A 819 -21.63 12.33 5.60
N SER A 820 -22.59 11.43 5.78
CA SER A 820 -23.45 10.92 4.71
C SER A 820 -24.89 10.83 5.23
N MET A 821 -25.81 11.56 4.61
CA MET A 821 -27.23 11.53 4.93
C MET A 821 -28.06 11.37 3.68
N GLN A 822 -28.84 10.29 3.63
CA GLN A 822 -29.58 9.87 2.45
C GLN A 822 -31.05 9.68 2.82
N LEU A 823 -31.94 10.30 2.05
CA LEU A 823 -33.38 10.17 2.18
C LEU A 823 -33.87 9.14 1.17
N PHE A 824 -34.52 8.10 1.67
CA PHE A 824 -35.14 7.06 0.87
C PHE A 824 -36.64 7.28 0.82
N GLU A 825 -37.17 7.36 -0.39
CA GLU A 825 -38.59 7.44 -0.68
C GLU A 825 -39.12 6.07 -1.04
N TYR A 826 -40.15 5.63 -0.34
CA TYR A 826 -40.76 4.31 -0.53
C TYR A 826 -42.19 4.40 -1.03
N GLY A 827 -42.60 3.36 -1.76
CA GLY A 827 -44.01 3.08 -2.04
C GLY A 827 -44.74 2.49 -0.83
N ASP A 828 -45.90 1.88 -1.08
CA ASP A 828 -46.69 1.19 -0.06
C ASP A 828 -45.91 0.03 0.59
N TYR A 829 -46.29 -0.31 1.82
CA TYR A 829 -45.84 -1.54 2.47
C TYR A 829 -46.34 -2.75 1.70
N SER A 830 -45.49 -3.77 1.61
CA SER A 830 -45.82 -5.02 0.93
C SER A 830 -46.66 -5.96 1.79
N TYR A 831 -46.66 -5.77 3.11
CA TYR A 831 -47.26 -6.68 4.10
C TYR A 831 -48.04 -5.93 5.20
N GLU A 832 -49.07 -6.58 5.74
CA GLU A 832 -49.90 -6.08 6.83
C GLU A 832 -49.58 -6.76 8.18
N ASN A 833 -49.12 -8.02 8.16
CA ASN A 833 -48.67 -8.81 9.31
C ASN A 833 -47.47 -9.71 8.92
N ASP A 834 -46.26 -9.14 8.83
CA ASP A 834 -44.98 -9.81 8.58
C ASP A 834 -43.98 -9.49 9.71
N ALA A 835 -43.50 -10.53 10.38
CA ALA A 835 -42.39 -10.48 11.30
C ALA A 835 -41.20 -11.24 10.72
N GLU A 836 -40.00 -10.69 10.82
CA GLU A 836 -38.78 -11.32 10.30
C GLU A 836 -37.80 -11.64 11.43
N ILE A 837 -37.22 -12.85 11.40
CA ILE A 837 -35.98 -13.12 12.15
C ILE A 837 -34.82 -12.46 11.41
N TYR A 838 -34.48 -11.25 11.83
CA TYR A 838 -33.53 -10.38 11.13
C TYR A 838 -32.08 -10.86 11.29
N ASP A 839 -31.71 -11.30 12.49
CA ASP A 839 -30.43 -11.96 12.79
C ASP A 839 -30.48 -12.78 14.09
N VAL A 840 -29.52 -13.68 14.28
CA VAL A 840 -29.27 -14.43 15.53
C VAL A 840 -27.89 -14.04 16.08
N ILE A 841 -27.88 -13.38 17.25
CA ILE A 841 -26.66 -12.92 17.91
C ILE A 841 -25.94 -14.08 18.59
N MET A 842 -26.72 -14.88 19.33
CA MET A 842 -26.22 -16.05 20.03
C MET A 842 -27.36 -17.07 20.11
N PRO A 843 -27.16 -18.35 19.76
CA PRO A 843 -25.92 -18.98 19.29
C PRO A 843 -25.55 -18.56 17.86
N SER A 844 -24.28 -18.21 17.63
CA SER A 844 -23.78 -17.82 16.31
C SER A 844 -22.29 -18.12 16.17
N SER A 845 -21.87 -18.51 14.96
CA SER A 845 -20.46 -18.64 14.56
C SER A 845 -19.94 -17.42 13.80
N LYS A 846 -20.73 -16.34 13.68
CA LYS A 846 -20.31 -15.11 13.00
C LYS A 846 -19.20 -14.41 13.79
N ASP A 847 -18.13 -14.01 13.09
CA ASP A 847 -16.97 -13.33 13.69
C ASP A 847 -17.36 -12.11 14.53
N TYR A 848 -18.31 -11.32 14.02
CA TYR A 848 -18.83 -10.13 14.70
C TYR A 848 -19.45 -10.41 16.08
N TYR A 849 -19.97 -11.62 16.31
CA TYR A 849 -20.58 -12.01 17.60
C TYR A 849 -19.66 -12.88 18.47
N SER A 850 -18.40 -13.05 18.08
CA SER A 850 -17.40 -13.88 18.77
C SER A 850 -17.16 -13.51 20.24
N ARG A 851 -17.37 -12.25 20.63
CA ARG A 851 -17.21 -11.76 22.03
C ARG A 851 -18.28 -12.27 22.99
N THR A 852 -19.38 -12.80 22.45
CA THR A 852 -20.51 -13.32 23.22
C THR A 852 -20.82 -14.79 22.94
N ASN A 853 -20.06 -15.42 22.03
CA ASN A 853 -20.13 -16.82 21.67
C ASN A 853 -18.81 -17.54 22.00
N PRO A 854 -18.79 -18.86 22.26
CA PRO A 854 -19.93 -19.77 22.31
C PRO A 854 -20.88 -19.47 23.46
N ILE A 855 -22.13 -19.92 23.33
CA ILE A 855 -23.22 -19.63 24.27
C ILE A 855 -23.51 -20.83 25.17
N CYS A 856 -23.85 -20.54 26.42
CA CYS A 856 -24.36 -21.49 27.42
C CYS A 856 -25.38 -20.75 28.32
N SER A 857 -26.34 -20.04 27.70
CA SER A 857 -27.36 -19.17 28.33
C SER A 857 -28.56 -19.04 27.40
N ASP A 858 -29.57 -18.22 27.71
CA ASP A 858 -30.69 -17.95 26.78
C ASP A 858 -30.21 -17.41 25.41
N PRO A 859 -30.62 -18.02 24.27
CA PRO A 859 -30.41 -17.46 22.94
C PRO A 859 -30.92 -16.02 22.82
N THR A 860 -30.23 -15.18 22.06
CA THR A 860 -30.65 -13.81 21.76
C THR A 860 -30.74 -13.61 20.24
N ILE A 861 -31.91 -13.18 19.78
CA ILE A 861 -32.23 -12.98 18.37
C ILE A 861 -32.71 -11.54 18.13
N ILE A 862 -32.69 -11.09 16.88
CA ILE A 862 -33.21 -9.79 16.45
C ILE A 862 -34.46 -10.03 15.61
N ILE A 863 -35.59 -9.43 16.00
CA ILE A 863 -36.82 -9.43 15.21
C ILE A 863 -37.01 -8.08 14.55
N ARG A 864 -37.46 -8.06 13.29
CA ARG A 864 -37.89 -6.87 12.56
C ARG A 864 -39.38 -6.94 12.26
N ASN A 865 -40.09 -5.83 12.45
CA ASN A 865 -41.45 -5.70 11.96
C ASN A 865 -41.45 -5.13 10.53
N ASN A 866 -41.87 -5.92 9.54
CA ASN A 866 -41.90 -5.51 8.12
C ASN A 866 -43.27 -4.96 7.69
N SER A 867 -44.21 -4.86 8.63
CA SER A 867 -45.60 -4.50 8.39
C SER A 867 -45.85 -3.00 8.51
N ALA A 868 -47.00 -2.54 8.01
CA ALA A 868 -47.49 -1.17 8.23
C ALA A 868 -48.00 -0.92 9.67
N ASN A 869 -48.37 -1.97 10.42
CA ASN A 869 -48.91 -1.90 11.78
C ASN A 869 -47.86 -2.34 12.82
N ASP A 870 -48.00 -1.89 14.06
CA ASP A 870 -47.15 -2.34 15.18
C ASP A 870 -47.25 -3.86 15.39
N LEU A 871 -46.11 -4.52 15.67
CA LEU A 871 -46.04 -5.93 16.06
C LEU A 871 -46.06 -6.02 17.58
N THR A 872 -47.06 -6.70 18.12
CA THR A 872 -47.38 -6.73 19.56
C THR A 872 -47.31 -8.10 20.22
N ALA A 873 -47.37 -9.17 19.43
CA ALA A 873 -47.23 -10.54 19.92
C ALA A 873 -46.60 -11.45 18.85
N LEU A 874 -45.83 -12.45 19.28
CA LEU A 874 -45.20 -13.44 18.41
C LEU A 874 -44.97 -14.76 19.15
N ASP A 875 -45.17 -15.89 18.47
CA ASP A 875 -44.89 -17.23 18.97
C ASP A 875 -43.55 -17.74 18.40
N PHE A 876 -42.72 -18.33 19.24
CA PHE A 876 -41.41 -18.89 18.91
C PHE A 876 -41.37 -20.40 19.14
N GLU A 877 -40.73 -21.12 18.22
CA GLU A 877 -40.30 -22.51 18.34
C GLU A 877 -38.79 -22.57 18.05
N TYR A 878 -37.99 -23.16 18.94
CA TYR A 878 -36.54 -23.17 18.79
C TYR A 878 -35.88 -24.39 19.42
N GLU A 879 -34.79 -24.83 18.81
CA GLU A 879 -34.07 -26.05 19.19
C GLU A 879 -32.61 -26.01 18.76
N ILE A 880 -31.80 -26.86 19.39
CA ILE A 880 -30.59 -27.39 18.74
C ILE A 880 -31.02 -28.59 17.92
N ILE A 881 -30.64 -28.64 16.64
CA ILE A 881 -31.10 -29.68 15.72
C ILE A 881 -30.82 -31.08 16.30
N GLY A 882 -31.86 -31.91 16.35
CA GLY A 882 -31.82 -33.26 16.94
C GLY A 882 -31.87 -33.32 18.48
N GLY A 883 -32.06 -32.18 19.14
CA GLY A 883 -32.16 -32.02 20.59
C GLY A 883 -33.59 -31.77 21.08
N TYR A 884 -33.69 -31.08 22.21
CA TYR A 884 -34.98 -30.67 22.80
C TYR A 884 -35.52 -29.40 22.12
N SER A 885 -36.80 -29.43 21.71
CA SER A 885 -37.51 -28.26 21.18
C SER A 885 -38.25 -27.50 22.27
N ALA A 886 -38.05 -26.18 22.30
CA ALA A 886 -38.65 -25.23 23.24
C ALA A 886 -39.62 -24.29 22.52
N ASN A 887 -40.61 -23.79 23.27
CA ASN A 887 -41.60 -22.84 22.78
C ASN A 887 -41.67 -21.62 23.70
N TYR A 888 -41.81 -20.43 23.12
CA TYR A 888 -41.93 -19.17 23.87
C TYR A 888 -42.95 -18.25 23.22
N LYS A 889 -43.74 -17.53 24.03
CA LYS A 889 -44.67 -16.51 23.56
C LYS A 889 -44.16 -15.15 24.03
N TRP A 890 -43.93 -14.26 23.08
CA TRP A 890 -43.50 -12.90 23.35
C TRP A 890 -44.69 -11.93 23.20
N GLU A 891 -44.76 -10.96 24.10
CA GLU A 891 -45.67 -9.82 24.03
C GLU A 891 -44.84 -8.54 24.21
N GLY A 892 -45.12 -7.52 23.40
CA GLY A 892 -44.37 -6.27 23.39
C GLY A 892 -44.90 -5.28 22.36
N THR A 893 -44.06 -4.39 21.83
CA THR A 893 -44.45 -3.48 20.75
C THR A 893 -43.21 -3.09 19.93
N ILE A 894 -43.16 -3.58 18.69
CA ILE A 894 -42.14 -3.23 17.70
C ILE A 894 -42.82 -2.41 16.60
N PRO A 895 -42.55 -1.09 16.49
CA PRO A 895 -43.10 -0.25 15.43
C PRO A 895 -42.68 -0.70 14.02
N PRO A 896 -43.40 -0.29 12.96
CA PRO A 896 -43.03 -0.54 11.57
C PRO A 896 -41.55 -0.27 11.29
N MET A 897 -40.88 -1.24 10.67
CA MET A 897 -39.49 -1.19 10.23
C MET A 897 -38.46 -1.00 11.34
N LYS A 898 -38.87 -1.11 12.61
CA LYS A 898 -37.97 -1.17 13.76
C LYS A 898 -37.62 -2.60 14.10
N THR A 899 -36.53 -2.74 14.87
CA THR A 899 -36.00 -4.02 15.33
C THR A 899 -35.95 -4.07 16.85
N GLU A 900 -36.05 -5.28 17.42
CA GLU A 900 -35.91 -5.52 18.85
C GLU A 900 -35.10 -6.80 19.10
N LYS A 901 -34.26 -6.78 20.16
CA LYS A 901 -33.54 -7.97 20.63
C LYS A 901 -34.42 -8.75 21.60
N ILE A 902 -34.63 -10.02 21.33
CA ILE A 902 -35.47 -10.91 22.16
C ILE A 902 -34.60 -12.06 22.68
N ALA A 903 -34.63 -12.28 24.00
CA ALA A 903 -34.01 -13.44 24.63
C ALA A 903 -35.02 -14.59 24.72
N LEU A 904 -34.61 -15.79 24.33
CA LEU A 904 -35.44 -16.99 24.31
C LEU A 904 -35.09 -17.88 25.53
N PRO A 905 -36.01 -18.07 26.48
CA PRO A 905 -35.69 -18.73 27.75
C PRO A 905 -35.50 -20.24 27.62
N ILE A 906 -34.33 -20.76 28.00
CA ILE A 906 -34.09 -22.21 27.97
C ILE A 906 -34.39 -22.87 29.34
N PRO A 907 -34.95 -24.10 29.37
CA PRO A 907 -35.35 -24.72 30.63
C PRO A 907 -34.16 -25.19 31.48
N ALA A 908 -33.11 -25.70 30.82
CA ALA A 908 -31.94 -26.27 31.47
C ALA A 908 -30.74 -26.37 30.50
N SER A 909 -29.56 -26.71 31.02
CA SER A 909 -28.32 -26.80 30.23
C SER A 909 -28.36 -27.88 29.13
N GLU A 910 -29.21 -28.90 29.30
CA GLU A 910 -29.44 -29.97 28.33
C GLU A 910 -30.03 -29.48 27.00
N PHE A 911 -30.62 -28.28 26.97
CA PHE A 911 -31.09 -27.65 25.73
C PHE A 911 -29.97 -27.55 24.67
N TRP A 912 -28.73 -27.31 25.12
CA TRP A 912 -27.56 -27.15 24.24
C TRP A 912 -27.07 -28.46 23.60
N ILE A 913 -27.70 -29.60 23.92
CA ILE A 913 -27.33 -30.92 23.40
C ILE A 913 -28.23 -31.26 22.21
N GLY A 914 -27.63 -31.47 21.04
CA GLY A 914 -28.30 -31.91 19.81
C GLY A 914 -27.66 -33.16 19.19
N ASP A 915 -27.83 -33.31 17.88
CA ASP A 915 -27.29 -34.44 17.08
C ASP A 915 -25.79 -34.32 16.72
N GLY A 916 -25.13 -33.26 17.21
CA GLY A 916 -23.72 -32.96 16.93
C GLY A 916 -23.47 -32.13 15.67
N THR A 917 -24.51 -31.69 14.95
CA THR A 917 -24.37 -30.73 13.84
C THR A 917 -24.07 -29.30 14.30
N ASN A 918 -24.29 -28.99 15.58
CA ASN A 918 -24.13 -27.67 16.20
C ASN A 918 -24.87 -26.56 15.44
N LYS A 919 -26.13 -26.85 15.09
CA LYS A 919 -27.04 -25.91 14.45
C LYS A 919 -28.17 -25.56 15.38
N PHE A 920 -28.42 -24.27 15.54
CA PHE A 920 -29.59 -23.74 16.22
C PHE A 920 -30.63 -23.36 15.18
N SER A 921 -31.86 -23.83 15.38
CA SER A 921 -33.01 -23.49 14.55
C SER A 921 -33.98 -22.69 15.40
N VAL A 922 -34.44 -21.56 14.86
CA VAL A 922 -35.53 -20.78 15.44
C VAL A 922 -36.55 -20.47 14.36
N LYS A 923 -37.83 -20.57 14.76
CA LYS A 923 -38.97 -20.28 13.93
C LYS A 923 -39.94 -19.37 14.67
N ILE A 924 -40.52 -18.41 13.95
CA ILE A 924 -41.57 -17.51 14.42
C ILE A 924 -42.90 -17.82 13.74
N SER A 925 -43.99 -17.46 14.42
CA SER A 925 -45.35 -17.58 13.89
C SER A 925 -46.32 -16.68 14.65
N ASN A 926 -47.53 -16.52 14.10
CA ASN A 926 -48.65 -15.80 14.71
C ASN A 926 -48.37 -14.32 15.05
N PRO A 927 -47.79 -13.49 14.15
CA PRO A 927 -47.63 -12.07 14.40
C PRO A 927 -49.00 -11.43 14.71
N ASN A 928 -49.12 -10.77 15.86
CA ASN A 928 -50.39 -10.20 16.35
C ASN A 928 -51.55 -11.22 16.44
N GLY A 929 -51.25 -12.52 16.55
CA GLY A 929 -52.24 -13.59 16.53
C GLY A 929 -52.83 -13.90 15.14
N ASN A 930 -52.30 -13.31 14.07
CA ASN A 930 -52.72 -13.53 12.68
C ASN A 930 -51.73 -14.45 11.95
N THR A 931 -52.09 -14.90 10.75
CA THR A 931 -51.12 -15.58 9.86
C THR A 931 -50.06 -14.59 9.40
N ASP A 932 -48.81 -15.04 9.35
CA ASP A 932 -47.71 -14.23 8.81
C ASP A 932 -47.81 -14.16 7.27
N ASP A 933 -47.73 -12.95 6.72
CA ASP A 933 -47.86 -12.69 5.28
C ASP A 933 -46.65 -13.20 4.47
N ASN A 934 -45.50 -13.44 5.12
CA ASN A 934 -44.26 -13.87 4.47
C ASN A 934 -43.60 -15.03 5.23
N ASP A 935 -43.94 -16.27 4.90
CA ASP A 935 -43.39 -17.43 5.61
C ASP A 935 -41.89 -17.70 5.34
N ALA A 936 -41.31 -17.09 4.30
CA ALA A 936 -39.93 -17.28 3.88
C ALA A 936 -38.89 -16.67 4.86
N ASN A 937 -39.27 -15.70 5.69
CA ASN A 937 -38.39 -15.07 6.67
C ASN A 937 -38.65 -15.52 8.13
N ASN A 938 -39.57 -16.48 8.30
CA ASN A 938 -40.00 -16.96 9.61
C ASN A 938 -39.03 -17.96 10.25
N THR A 939 -38.05 -18.47 9.52
CA THR A 939 -37.10 -19.48 10.03
C THR A 939 -35.67 -19.02 9.81
N PHE A 940 -34.84 -19.17 10.84
CA PHE A 940 -33.42 -18.88 10.78
C PHE A 940 -32.64 -20.05 11.38
N ILE A 941 -31.60 -20.48 10.67
CA ILE A 941 -30.66 -21.50 11.16
C ILE A 941 -29.28 -20.85 11.28
N SER A 942 -28.71 -20.89 12.48
CA SER A 942 -27.33 -20.47 12.75
C SER A 942 -26.46 -21.66 13.12
N ASP A 943 -25.24 -21.69 12.57
CA ASP A 943 -24.18 -22.57 13.07
C ASP A 943 -23.58 -21.93 14.34
N PHE A 944 -23.10 -22.74 15.27
CA PHE A 944 -22.40 -22.26 16.47
C PHE A 944 -21.34 -23.25 16.96
N ASN A 945 -20.46 -22.77 17.84
CA ASN A 945 -19.49 -23.61 18.52
C ASN A 945 -20.04 -24.07 19.87
N MET A 946 -19.85 -25.34 20.21
CA MET A 946 -20.15 -25.80 21.56
C MET A 946 -19.24 -25.10 22.59
N PRO A 947 -19.76 -24.77 23.78
CA PRO A 947 -18.96 -24.20 24.86
C PRO A 947 -17.85 -25.16 25.31
N ASP A 948 -16.71 -24.61 25.76
CA ASP A 948 -15.58 -25.41 26.26
C ASP A 948 -16.03 -26.28 27.45
N LEU A 949 -15.53 -27.51 27.52
CA LEU A 949 -15.84 -28.47 28.58
C LEU A 949 -14.72 -28.54 29.62
N TYR A 950 -15.07 -28.38 30.90
CA TYR A 950 -14.13 -28.50 32.01
C TYR A 950 -14.57 -29.55 33.03
N GLU A 951 -13.59 -30.25 33.61
CA GLU A 951 -13.80 -31.17 34.72
C GLU A 951 -14.09 -30.41 36.02
N TYR A 952 -14.75 -31.05 36.99
CA TYR A 952 -15.05 -30.49 38.32
C TYR A 952 -13.82 -29.98 39.09
N SER A 953 -12.62 -30.49 38.76
CA SER A 953 -11.37 -30.09 39.42
C SER A 953 -10.76 -28.79 38.86
N ALA A 954 -11.33 -28.23 37.78
CA ALA A 954 -10.81 -27.03 37.15
C ALA A 954 -11.04 -25.77 38.01
N LYS A 955 -10.27 -24.72 37.72
CA LYS A 955 -10.39 -23.41 38.38
C LYS A 955 -10.03 -22.26 37.45
N VAL A 956 -10.68 -21.12 37.65
CA VAL A 956 -10.29 -19.85 37.05
C VAL A 956 -9.20 -19.23 37.91
N VAL A 957 -8.13 -18.74 37.29
CA VAL A 957 -7.03 -18.03 37.95
C VAL A 957 -6.96 -16.63 37.36
N LEU A 958 -7.32 -15.63 38.17
CA LEU A 958 -7.31 -14.22 37.81
C LEU A 958 -6.25 -13.49 38.66
N LYS A 959 -5.24 -12.92 38.01
CA LYS A 959 -4.32 -11.96 38.61
C LYS A 959 -4.68 -10.56 38.13
N THR A 960 -5.07 -9.68 39.04
CA THR A 960 -5.31 -8.26 38.71
C THR A 960 -3.99 -7.49 38.55
N ASN A 961 -4.04 -6.37 37.84
CA ASN A 961 -2.95 -5.41 37.77
C ASN A 961 -2.99 -4.43 38.97
N LEU A 962 -2.25 -3.32 38.95
CA LEU A 962 -2.20 -2.35 40.05
C LEU A 962 -3.52 -1.58 40.29
N ARG A 963 -4.48 -1.68 39.37
CA ARG A 963 -5.80 -1.03 39.42
C ARG A 963 -6.92 -2.00 39.77
N GLY A 964 -6.67 -2.93 40.69
CA GLY A 964 -7.62 -3.99 41.06
C GLY A 964 -9.05 -3.52 41.37
N SER A 965 -9.20 -2.32 41.95
CA SER A 965 -10.51 -1.75 42.30
C SER A 965 -11.43 -1.51 41.10
N ASN A 966 -10.88 -1.43 39.89
CA ASN A 966 -11.62 -1.23 38.64
C ASN A 966 -12.20 -2.53 38.10
N PHE A 967 -11.68 -3.67 38.57
CA PHE A 967 -12.10 -4.97 38.09
C PHE A 967 -13.22 -5.54 38.95
N SER A 968 -14.16 -6.20 38.28
CA SER A 968 -15.15 -7.05 38.91
C SER A 968 -15.19 -8.40 38.21
N TYR A 969 -15.68 -9.43 38.89
CA TYR A 969 -16.07 -10.67 38.23
C TYR A 969 -17.41 -11.18 38.74
N LYS A 970 -18.17 -11.82 37.86
CA LYS A 970 -19.44 -12.50 38.15
C LYS A 970 -19.43 -13.88 37.51
N LEU A 971 -19.83 -14.90 38.26
CA LEU A 971 -20.04 -16.26 37.77
C LEU A 971 -21.51 -16.61 37.96
N SER A 972 -22.19 -16.97 36.89
CA SER A 972 -23.62 -17.30 36.89
C SER A 972 -23.89 -18.68 36.27
N ASP A 973 -24.96 -19.34 36.70
CA ASP A 973 -25.48 -20.54 36.05
C ASP A 973 -26.33 -20.20 34.81
N VAL A 974 -26.82 -21.24 34.13
CA VAL A 974 -27.61 -21.10 32.89
C VAL A 974 -28.93 -20.34 33.06
N GLN A 975 -29.52 -20.37 34.26
CA GLN A 975 -30.74 -19.59 34.57
C GLN A 975 -30.41 -18.15 35.00
N GLY A 976 -29.14 -17.75 34.97
CA GLY A 976 -28.69 -16.42 35.36
C GLY A 976 -28.53 -16.23 36.87
N ASN A 977 -28.68 -17.27 37.69
CA ASN A 977 -28.44 -17.16 39.12
C ASN A 977 -26.95 -16.93 39.36
N VAL A 978 -26.62 -15.97 40.24
CA VAL A 978 -25.23 -15.64 40.57
C VAL A 978 -24.70 -16.67 41.58
N ILE A 979 -23.64 -17.38 41.19
CA ILE A 979 -22.94 -18.40 41.99
C ILE A 979 -21.82 -17.76 42.81
N ASP A 980 -21.03 -16.91 42.18
CA ASP A 980 -19.99 -16.11 42.84
C ASP A 980 -19.92 -14.73 42.19
N HIS A 981 -19.60 -13.70 42.97
CA HIS A 981 -19.50 -12.33 42.48
C HIS A 981 -18.63 -11.49 43.39
N LYS A 982 -17.69 -10.77 42.77
CA LYS A 982 -16.93 -9.70 43.41
C LYS A 982 -17.08 -8.41 42.61
N PRO A 983 -17.78 -7.39 43.17
CA PRO A 983 -17.97 -6.11 42.49
C PRO A 983 -16.70 -5.24 42.46
N SER A 984 -15.68 -5.59 43.23
CA SER A 984 -14.37 -4.90 43.23
C SER A 984 -13.28 -5.86 43.72
N LEU A 985 -12.08 -5.75 43.13
CA LEU A 985 -10.93 -6.60 43.44
C LEU A 985 -9.78 -5.78 44.07
N GLY A 986 -8.83 -6.49 44.69
CA GLY A 986 -7.60 -5.94 45.24
C GLY A 986 -6.54 -5.80 44.15
N SER A 987 -5.67 -4.80 44.26
CA SER A 987 -4.57 -4.58 43.31
C SER A 987 -3.50 -5.67 43.41
N ASN A 988 -2.93 -6.07 42.27
CA ASN A 988 -1.87 -7.09 42.15
C ASN A 988 -2.18 -8.38 42.92
N THR A 989 -3.45 -8.77 42.95
CA THR A 989 -3.95 -9.87 43.77
C THR A 989 -4.32 -11.06 42.90
N ASN A 990 -3.98 -12.26 43.36
CA ASN A 990 -4.38 -13.51 42.71
C ASN A 990 -5.70 -14.00 43.32
N TYR A 991 -6.67 -14.31 42.45
CA TYR A 991 -7.94 -14.94 42.77
C TYR A 991 -7.98 -16.31 42.10
N GLU A 992 -8.35 -17.33 42.88
CA GLU A 992 -8.67 -18.64 42.37
C GLU A 992 -10.16 -18.92 42.60
N ILE A 993 -10.89 -19.14 41.53
CA ILE A 993 -12.34 -19.40 41.57
C ILE A 993 -12.51 -20.88 41.20
N PRO A 994 -12.82 -21.76 42.17
CA PRO A 994 -13.00 -23.19 41.89
C PRO A 994 -14.23 -23.43 41.02
N LEU A 995 -14.12 -24.36 40.08
CA LEU A 995 -15.23 -24.82 39.23
C LEU A 995 -15.81 -26.17 39.72
N ASP A 996 -15.68 -26.45 41.02
CA ASP A 996 -16.37 -27.57 41.70
C ASP A 996 -17.86 -27.24 41.86
N LEU A 997 -18.53 -27.20 40.72
CA LEU A 997 -19.91 -26.80 40.53
C LEU A 997 -20.72 -28.00 40.04
N PRO A 998 -22.05 -28.00 40.25
CA PRO A 998 -22.94 -28.97 39.61
C PRO A 998 -22.70 -29.08 38.10
N GLN A 999 -23.04 -30.23 37.52
CA GLN A 999 -22.96 -30.39 36.06
C GLN A 999 -23.87 -29.38 35.38
N GLY A 1000 -23.35 -28.63 34.40
CA GLY A 1000 -24.16 -27.68 33.65
C GLY A 1000 -23.38 -26.54 33.01
N CYS A 1001 -24.13 -25.61 32.43
CA CYS A 1001 -23.65 -24.39 31.79
C CYS A 1001 -23.39 -23.28 32.82
N TYR A 1002 -22.27 -22.56 32.64
CA TYR A 1002 -21.89 -21.41 33.43
C TYR A 1002 -21.34 -20.29 32.55
N THR A 1003 -21.53 -19.04 33.01
CA THR A 1003 -20.96 -17.84 32.37
C THR A 1003 -20.09 -17.09 33.38
N LEU A 1004 -18.82 -16.89 33.03
CA LEU A 1004 -17.89 -16.01 33.72
C LEU A 1004 -17.85 -14.66 33.01
N GLU A 1005 -18.09 -13.60 33.76
CA GLU A 1005 -17.91 -12.21 33.32
C GLU A 1005 -16.79 -11.57 34.14
N VAL A 1006 -15.83 -10.95 33.47
CA VAL A 1006 -14.76 -10.13 34.09
C VAL A 1006 -14.76 -8.77 33.42
N TYR A 1007 -14.96 -7.69 34.17
CA TYR A 1007 -15.08 -6.33 33.63
C TYR A 1007 -14.03 -5.39 34.20
N ASP A 1008 -13.56 -4.45 33.38
CA ASP A 1008 -12.78 -3.27 33.77
C ASP A 1008 -13.60 -2.00 33.51
N LEU A 1009 -13.83 -1.22 34.56
CA LEU A 1009 -14.58 0.04 34.49
C LEU A 1009 -14.00 1.07 33.48
N TYR A 1010 -12.71 0.99 33.18
CA TYR A 1010 -12.00 1.97 32.34
C TYR A 1010 -11.50 1.42 31.01
N ASN A 1011 -11.95 0.24 30.59
CA ASN A 1011 -11.73 -0.28 29.23
C ASN A 1011 -10.27 -0.58 28.85
N TYR A 1012 -9.35 -0.79 29.79
CA TYR A 1012 -7.94 -1.09 29.49
C TYR A 1012 -7.59 -2.57 29.66
N GLY A 1013 -8.51 -3.38 30.16
CA GLY A 1013 -8.24 -4.77 30.47
C GLY A 1013 -7.10 -4.96 31.49
N LEU A 1014 -6.61 -6.19 31.59
CA LEU A 1014 -5.57 -6.56 32.56
C LEU A 1014 -4.17 -6.06 32.18
N SER A 1015 -3.90 -5.74 30.92
CA SER A 1015 -2.64 -5.18 30.44
C SER A 1015 -2.85 -4.41 29.14
N TYR A 1016 -2.35 -3.18 29.05
CA TYR A 1016 -2.56 -2.30 27.91
C TYR A 1016 -1.35 -1.39 27.69
N TRP A 1017 -0.85 -1.36 26.46
CA TRP A 1017 0.46 -0.79 26.14
C TRP A 1017 0.51 0.73 26.33
N ALA A 1018 -0.60 1.43 26.04
CA ALA A 1018 -0.66 2.89 26.15
C ALA A 1018 -0.80 3.38 27.61
N TYR A 1019 -1.02 2.46 28.54
CA TYR A 1019 -1.06 2.77 29.97
C TYR A 1019 -0.24 1.76 30.81
N PRO A 1020 1.09 1.71 30.60
CA PRO A 1020 1.95 0.68 31.21
C PRO A 1020 2.04 0.80 32.74
N GLU A 1021 1.73 1.98 33.30
CA GLU A 1021 1.70 2.24 34.74
C GLU A 1021 0.68 1.38 35.50
N GLN A 1022 -0.35 0.86 34.82
CA GLN A 1022 -1.29 -0.06 35.47
C GLN A 1022 -0.66 -1.41 35.83
N GLY A 1023 0.50 -1.75 35.26
CA GLY A 1023 1.11 -3.07 35.37
C GLY A 1023 0.35 -4.12 34.54
N SER A 1024 0.65 -5.39 34.79
CA SER A 1024 0.05 -6.51 34.05
C SER A 1024 -0.63 -7.51 34.98
N GLY A 1025 -1.78 -7.99 34.54
CA GLY A 1025 -2.51 -9.12 35.09
C GLY A 1025 -2.66 -10.26 34.08
N TYR A 1026 -3.35 -11.33 34.47
CA TYR A 1026 -3.71 -12.42 33.58
C TYR A 1026 -5.01 -13.10 34.02
N LEU A 1027 -5.71 -13.72 33.07
CA LEU A 1027 -6.86 -14.58 33.31
C LEU A 1027 -6.61 -15.91 32.61
N ASN A 1028 -6.67 -17.00 33.36
CA ASN A 1028 -6.46 -18.36 32.86
C ASN A 1028 -7.51 -19.31 33.45
N ILE A 1029 -7.73 -20.45 32.78
CA ILE A 1029 -8.43 -21.61 33.33
C ILE A 1029 -7.42 -22.74 33.45
N HIS A 1030 -7.31 -23.33 34.65
CA HIS A 1030 -6.39 -24.43 34.94
C HIS A 1030 -7.16 -25.69 35.31
N ASP A 1031 -6.58 -26.87 35.04
CA ASP A 1031 -7.09 -28.14 35.57
C ASP A 1031 -6.71 -28.34 37.05
N GLY A 1032 -7.17 -29.45 37.64
CA GLY A 1032 -6.86 -29.80 39.04
C GLY A 1032 -5.38 -30.08 39.32
N SER A 1033 -4.54 -30.28 38.30
CA SER A 1033 -3.09 -30.41 38.42
C SER A 1033 -2.34 -29.07 38.34
N GLY A 1034 -3.06 -28.00 37.97
CA GLY A 1034 -2.50 -26.66 37.75
C GLY A 1034 -2.04 -26.40 36.32
N LYS A 1035 -2.30 -27.31 35.37
CA LYS A 1035 -2.00 -27.10 33.94
C LYS A 1035 -3.00 -26.11 33.35
N THR A 1036 -2.50 -25.12 32.61
CA THR A 1036 -3.36 -24.16 31.89
C THR A 1036 -4.10 -24.84 30.74
N LEU A 1037 -5.44 -24.74 30.78
CA LEU A 1037 -6.37 -25.21 29.76
C LEU A 1037 -6.73 -24.09 28.77
N LYS A 1038 -6.84 -22.85 29.25
CA LYS A 1038 -7.15 -21.67 28.44
C LYS A 1038 -6.46 -20.43 29.00
N THR A 1039 -5.99 -19.58 28.10
CA THR A 1039 -5.44 -18.26 28.41
C THR A 1039 -6.22 -17.22 27.65
N PHE A 1040 -6.62 -16.16 28.34
CA PHE A 1040 -7.28 -15.02 27.73
C PHE A 1040 -6.27 -13.91 27.46
N ASN A 1041 -6.45 -13.19 26.35
CA ASN A 1041 -5.62 -12.04 26.06
C ASN A 1041 -5.87 -10.97 27.13
N PRO A 1042 -4.84 -10.45 27.83
CA PRO A 1042 -5.03 -9.46 28.88
C PRO A 1042 -5.41 -8.07 28.35
N ASP A 1043 -5.19 -7.77 27.06
CA ASP A 1043 -5.66 -6.56 26.38
C ASP A 1043 -7.06 -6.81 25.77
N PHE A 1044 -8.05 -6.97 26.65
CA PHE A 1044 -9.43 -7.31 26.26
C PHE A 1044 -10.42 -6.14 26.30
N GLY A 1045 -9.93 -4.92 26.57
CA GLY A 1045 -10.76 -3.73 26.68
C GLY A 1045 -11.71 -3.76 27.88
N HIS A 1046 -13.02 -3.67 27.63
CA HIS A 1046 -14.05 -3.52 28.67
C HIS A 1046 -14.22 -4.78 29.52
N GLY A 1047 -14.13 -5.96 28.91
CA GLY A 1047 -14.36 -7.18 29.65
C GLY A 1047 -14.21 -8.46 28.85
N ILE A 1048 -14.46 -9.58 29.52
CA ILE A 1048 -14.57 -10.92 28.94
C ILE A 1048 -15.90 -11.49 29.45
N LYS A 1049 -16.76 -11.90 28.52
CA LYS A 1049 -17.94 -12.72 28.80
C LYS A 1049 -17.70 -14.10 28.20
N TYR A 1050 -17.59 -15.11 29.05
CA TYR A 1050 -17.12 -16.42 28.65
C TYR A 1050 -18.01 -17.53 29.20
N SER A 1051 -18.63 -18.29 28.30
CA SER A 1051 -19.51 -19.40 28.64
C SER A 1051 -18.79 -20.74 28.50
N PHE A 1052 -19.00 -21.65 29.45
CA PHE A 1052 -18.40 -22.98 29.47
C PHE A 1052 -19.33 -24.00 30.15
N PHE A 1053 -19.06 -25.28 29.93
CA PHE A 1053 -19.77 -26.40 30.55
C PHE A 1053 -18.89 -27.10 31.58
N VAL A 1054 -19.44 -27.44 32.74
CA VAL A 1054 -18.75 -28.24 33.78
C VAL A 1054 -19.31 -29.66 33.82
N GLY A 1055 -18.43 -30.66 33.86
CA GLY A 1055 -18.78 -32.07 33.98
C GLY A 1055 -18.60 -32.83 32.67
N SER A 1056 -19.67 -33.44 32.14
CA SER A 1056 -19.63 -34.18 30.87
C SER A 1056 -20.94 -34.02 30.11
N TYR A 1057 -20.88 -34.06 28.78
CA TYR A 1057 -22.06 -34.22 27.90
C TYR A 1057 -21.95 -35.54 27.12
N THR A 1058 -23.08 -36.13 26.77
CA THR A 1058 -23.15 -37.25 25.81
C THR A 1058 -23.85 -36.74 24.54
N LEU A 1059 -23.12 -36.69 23.41
CA LEU A 1059 -23.60 -36.17 22.11
C LEU A 1059 -24.59 -37.10 21.40
N VAL A 1060 -25.25 -37.99 22.14
CA VAL A 1060 -26.18 -38.96 21.58
C VAL A 1060 -27.43 -38.90 22.45
N HIS A 1061 -28.43 -38.15 21.98
CA HIS A 1061 -29.80 -38.52 22.28
C HIS A 1061 -30.03 -39.83 21.52
N GLU A 1062 -29.88 -40.98 22.19
CA GLU A 1062 -30.62 -42.13 21.71
C GLU A 1062 -32.09 -41.73 21.85
N PRO A 1063 -32.88 -41.69 20.77
CA PRO A 1063 -34.30 -41.36 20.87
C PRO A 1063 -34.87 -42.30 21.91
N ASN A 1064 -35.37 -41.73 23.00
CA ASN A 1064 -35.52 -42.37 24.31
C ASN A 1064 -36.22 -43.74 24.21
N LEU A 1065 -35.46 -44.80 23.89
CA LEU A 1065 -35.94 -46.17 23.68
C LEU A 1065 -36.61 -46.71 24.96
N ASN A 1066 -36.30 -46.09 26.10
CA ASN A 1066 -36.90 -46.38 27.39
C ASN A 1066 -38.35 -45.92 27.54
N GLU A 1067 -38.84 -44.96 26.74
CA GLU A 1067 -40.24 -44.48 26.79
C GLU A 1067 -41.14 -45.19 25.77
N MET A 1068 -40.57 -45.99 24.87
CA MET A 1068 -41.33 -46.84 23.95
C MET A 1068 -42.00 -48.03 24.64
N VAL A 1069 -41.54 -48.45 25.84
CA VAL A 1069 -42.07 -49.63 26.53
C VAL A 1069 -42.29 -49.39 28.03
N TYR A 1070 -43.54 -49.47 28.48
CA TYR A 1070 -43.90 -49.43 29.90
C TYR A 1070 -44.42 -50.78 30.39
N LEU A 1071 -43.89 -51.24 31.54
CA LEU A 1071 -44.24 -52.52 32.17
C LEU A 1071 -45.07 -52.33 33.44
N TYR A 1072 -46.23 -52.99 33.54
CA TYR A 1072 -47.03 -52.95 34.76
C TYR A 1072 -47.98 -54.16 34.93
N PRO A 1073 -48.30 -54.57 36.16
CA PRO A 1073 -47.68 -54.14 37.40
C PRO A 1073 -46.26 -54.73 37.53
N ASN A 1074 -45.34 -53.94 38.09
CA ASN A 1074 -44.00 -54.38 38.46
C ASN A 1074 -43.76 -53.97 39.93
N PRO A 1075 -43.82 -54.90 40.90
CA PRO A 1075 -43.81 -56.36 40.73
C PRO A 1075 -45.10 -56.96 40.17
N SER A 1076 -44.99 -57.99 39.32
CA SER A 1076 -46.11 -58.74 38.73
C SER A 1076 -46.51 -59.95 39.57
N GLU A 1077 -47.79 -60.30 39.56
CA GLU A 1077 -48.32 -61.53 40.18
C GLU A 1077 -48.65 -62.59 39.12
N ASN A 1078 -49.76 -62.48 38.38
CA ASN A 1078 -50.14 -63.50 37.39
C ASN A 1078 -49.97 -63.03 35.94
N THR A 1079 -49.89 -61.71 35.73
CA THR A 1079 -49.78 -61.09 34.42
C THR A 1079 -48.85 -59.87 34.44
N LEU A 1080 -48.27 -59.56 33.28
CA LEU A 1080 -47.43 -58.38 33.03
C LEU A 1080 -47.89 -57.71 31.73
N ASN A 1081 -48.32 -56.47 31.80
CA ASN A 1081 -48.69 -55.65 30.64
C ASN A 1081 -47.50 -54.87 30.12
N LEU A 1082 -47.40 -54.76 28.80
CA LEU A 1082 -46.43 -54.00 28.03
C LEU A 1082 -47.19 -52.97 27.20
N THR A 1083 -47.12 -51.70 27.56
CA THR A 1083 -47.52 -50.62 26.63
C THR A 1083 -46.37 -50.41 25.66
N LEU A 1084 -46.63 -50.57 24.37
CA LEU A 1084 -45.65 -50.41 23.28
C LEU A 1084 -45.97 -49.12 22.51
N ASN A 1085 -45.35 -48.01 22.90
CA ASN A 1085 -45.50 -46.72 22.23
C ASN A 1085 -44.65 -46.69 20.95
N GLU A 1086 -45.25 -46.22 19.86
CA GLU A 1086 -44.58 -46.06 18.55
C GLU A 1086 -44.05 -47.36 17.88
N ILE A 1087 -44.26 -48.54 18.49
CA ILE A 1087 -43.90 -49.85 17.91
C ILE A 1087 -45.10 -50.44 17.18
N ALA A 1088 -44.92 -50.80 15.90
CA ALA A 1088 -45.94 -51.42 15.06
C ALA A 1088 -45.42 -52.66 14.32
N GLY A 1089 -46.34 -53.55 13.92
CA GLY A 1089 -46.05 -54.77 13.17
C GLY A 1089 -45.84 -56.00 14.06
N ASN A 1090 -45.15 -57.01 13.54
CA ASN A 1090 -44.86 -58.25 14.27
C ASN A 1090 -43.72 -58.03 15.28
N VAL A 1091 -44.06 -58.07 16.57
CA VAL A 1091 -43.15 -57.86 17.69
C VAL A 1091 -42.97 -59.16 18.47
N GLY A 1092 -41.75 -59.67 18.51
CA GLY A 1092 -41.33 -60.77 19.37
C GLY A 1092 -41.01 -60.29 20.78
N ILE A 1093 -41.65 -60.89 21.78
CA ILE A 1093 -41.41 -60.61 23.20
C ILE A 1093 -40.89 -61.88 23.86
N LYS A 1094 -39.73 -61.78 24.52
CA LYS A 1094 -39.10 -62.89 25.25
C LYS A 1094 -38.82 -62.49 26.69
N VAL A 1095 -38.93 -63.43 27.62
CA VAL A 1095 -38.60 -63.21 29.04
C VAL A 1095 -37.49 -64.16 29.46
N TYR A 1096 -36.45 -63.66 30.10
CA TYR A 1096 -35.30 -64.41 30.62
C TYR A 1096 -35.22 -64.29 32.14
N ASP A 1097 -34.76 -65.35 32.80
CA ASP A 1097 -34.35 -65.28 34.22
C ASP A 1097 -32.96 -64.61 34.36
N ASN A 1098 -32.55 -64.32 35.61
CA ASN A 1098 -31.24 -63.70 35.90
C ASN A 1098 -30.02 -64.55 35.48
N LEU A 1099 -30.21 -65.81 35.10
CA LEU A 1099 -29.15 -66.70 34.59
C LEU A 1099 -29.14 -66.71 33.05
N GLY A 1100 -30.01 -65.94 32.40
CA GLY A 1100 -30.13 -65.87 30.94
C GLY A 1100 -30.99 -66.97 30.32
N ASN A 1101 -31.67 -67.82 31.12
CA ASN A 1101 -32.54 -68.85 30.57
C ASN A 1101 -33.88 -68.24 30.16
N MET A 1102 -34.27 -68.47 28.91
CA MET A 1102 -35.57 -68.05 28.37
C MET A 1102 -36.72 -68.81 29.04
N LYS A 1103 -37.74 -68.09 29.49
CA LYS A 1103 -38.95 -68.63 30.14
C LYS A 1103 -40.22 -68.41 29.33
N ILE A 1104 -40.30 -67.31 28.59
CA ILE A 1104 -41.44 -66.96 27.73
C ILE A 1104 -40.88 -66.50 26.38
N ALA A 1105 -41.52 -66.89 25.29
CA ALA A 1105 -41.29 -66.34 23.95
C ALA A 1105 -42.61 -66.34 23.17
N GLN A 1106 -43.06 -65.16 22.76
CA GLN A 1106 -44.33 -64.97 22.04
C GLN A 1106 -44.15 -63.87 20.98
N VAL A 1107 -44.98 -63.90 19.94
CA VAL A 1107 -45.00 -62.86 18.89
C VAL A 1107 -46.40 -62.29 18.81
N PHE A 1108 -46.48 -60.96 18.74
CA PHE A 1108 -47.73 -60.21 18.65
C PHE A 1108 -47.71 -59.32 17.42
N ASN A 1109 -48.84 -59.18 16.74
CA ASN A 1109 -49.01 -58.14 15.73
C ASN A 1109 -49.67 -56.93 16.39
N VAL A 1110 -48.98 -55.79 16.44
CA VAL A 1110 -49.39 -54.61 17.22
C VAL A 1110 -49.45 -53.35 16.37
N SER A 1111 -50.28 -52.40 16.77
CA SER A 1111 -50.27 -51.01 16.28
C SER A 1111 -49.58 -50.09 17.29
N PRO A 1112 -49.14 -48.87 16.91
CA PRO A 1112 -48.57 -47.93 17.86
C PRO A 1112 -49.47 -47.73 19.09
N ASN A 1113 -48.86 -47.67 20.28
CA ASN A 1113 -49.53 -47.52 21.59
C ASN A 1113 -50.39 -48.74 22.02
N SER A 1114 -50.15 -49.92 21.44
CA SER A 1114 -50.84 -51.16 21.86
C SER A 1114 -50.39 -51.62 23.24
N ILE A 1115 -51.31 -52.24 23.99
CA ILE A 1115 -51.00 -52.92 25.25
C ILE A 1115 -50.99 -54.43 25.00
N VAL A 1116 -49.88 -55.09 25.32
CA VAL A 1116 -49.71 -56.54 25.23
C VAL A 1116 -49.64 -57.13 26.64
N THR A 1117 -50.43 -58.17 26.92
CA THR A 1117 -50.44 -58.84 28.23
C THR A 1117 -49.75 -60.20 28.15
N LEU A 1118 -48.72 -60.41 28.97
CA LEU A 1118 -48.06 -61.69 29.18
C LEU A 1118 -48.61 -62.40 30.42
N ASN A 1119 -48.81 -63.72 30.33
CA ASN A 1119 -49.11 -64.57 31.50
C ASN A 1119 -47.81 -64.97 32.19
N THR A 1120 -47.63 -64.53 33.44
CA THR A 1120 -46.44 -64.78 34.26
C THR A 1120 -46.69 -65.78 35.39
N THR A 1121 -47.87 -66.41 35.46
CA THR A 1121 -48.29 -67.32 36.55
C THR A 1121 -47.29 -68.46 36.80
N ASN A 1122 -46.67 -68.99 35.74
CA ASN A 1122 -45.72 -70.12 35.84
C ASN A 1122 -44.27 -69.70 36.11
N LEU A 1123 -44.00 -68.40 36.28
CA LEU A 1123 -42.67 -67.91 36.67
C LEU A 1123 -42.51 -67.99 38.19
N SER A 1124 -41.37 -68.49 38.66
CA SER A 1124 -41.01 -68.44 40.09
C SER A 1124 -40.75 -67.01 40.55
N THR A 1125 -40.96 -66.70 41.83
CA THR A 1125 -40.61 -65.41 42.43
C THR A 1125 -39.14 -65.05 42.15
N GLY A 1126 -38.87 -63.84 41.64
CA GLY A 1126 -37.53 -63.42 41.26
C GLY A 1126 -37.49 -62.25 40.26
N ASN A 1127 -36.30 -61.82 39.84
CA ASN A 1127 -36.14 -60.78 38.81
C ASN A 1127 -36.01 -61.42 37.43
N TYR A 1128 -36.60 -60.76 36.43
CA TYR A 1128 -36.64 -61.20 35.04
C TYR A 1128 -36.35 -60.02 34.10
N ILE A 1129 -35.84 -60.34 32.91
CA ILE A 1129 -35.60 -59.39 31.82
C ILE A 1129 -36.57 -59.71 30.69
N VAL A 1130 -37.33 -58.73 30.21
CA VAL A 1130 -38.15 -58.81 29.01
C VAL A 1130 -37.41 -58.16 27.85
N GLU A 1131 -37.22 -58.91 26.76
CA GLU A 1131 -36.69 -58.46 25.47
C GLU A 1131 -37.87 -58.26 24.50
N ILE A 1132 -37.91 -57.14 23.81
CA ILE A 1132 -38.92 -56.79 22.79
C ILE A 1132 -38.17 -56.53 21.48
N ASN A 1133 -38.54 -57.24 20.41
CA ASN A 1133 -37.85 -57.19 19.12
C ASN A 1133 -38.84 -57.13 17.95
N ASN A 1134 -38.78 -56.09 17.12
CA ASN A 1134 -39.65 -55.92 15.94
C ASN A 1134 -38.95 -56.20 14.60
N GLY A 1135 -37.74 -56.79 14.63
CA GLY A 1135 -36.92 -57.10 13.45
C GLY A 1135 -35.87 -56.04 13.12
N THR A 1136 -36.07 -54.79 13.53
CA THR A 1136 -35.11 -53.68 13.34
C THR A 1136 -34.55 -53.14 14.65
N THR A 1137 -35.27 -53.31 15.76
CA THR A 1137 -34.94 -52.74 17.06
C THR A 1137 -35.10 -53.80 18.15
N ILE A 1138 -34.17 -53.84 19.11
CA ILE A 1138 -34.22 -54.71 20.29
C ILE A 1138 -34.21 -53.85 21.56
N LEU A 1139 -35.27 -53.96 22.36
CA LEU A 1139 -35.43 -53.27 23.64
C LEU A 1139 -35.40 -54.26 24.80
N THR A 1140 -34.85 -53.87 25.94
CA THR A 1140 -34.91 -54.71 27.16
C THR A 1140 -35.39 -53.94 28.37
N LYS A 1141 -36.22 -54.57 29.21
CA LYS A 1141 -36.76 -54.00 30.45
C LYS A 1141 -36.76 -55.05 31.56
N LYS A 1142 -36.66 -54.61 32.82
CA LYS A 1142 -36.64 -55.52 34.00
C LYS A 1142 -37.96 -55.48 34.75
N PHE A 1143 -38.43 -56.63 35.24
CA PHE A 1143 -39.52 -56.71 36.20
C PHE A 1143 -39.29 -57.77 37.28
N ILE A 1144 -40.01 -57.62 38.38
CA ILE A 1144 -39.99 -58.52 39.53
C ILE A 1144 -41.26 -59.36 39.50
N LYS A 1145 -41.15 -60.69 39.60
CA LYS A 1145 -42.28 -61.60 39.86
C LYS A 1145 -42.37 -61.81 41.37
N LYS A 1146 -43.55 -61.53 41.96
CA LYS A 1146 -43.86 -61.89 43.34
C LYS A 1146 -44.31 -63.34 43.46
#